data_AF-A0A2K0XGF3-F1
#
_entry.id   AF-A0A2K0XGF3-F1
#
_cell.length_a   1.000
_cell.length_b   1.000
_cell.length_c   1.000
_cell.angle_alpha   90.00
_cell.angle_beta   90.00
_cell.angle_gamma   90.00
#
_symmetry.space_group_name_H-M   'P 1'
#
loop_
_entity.id
_entity.type
_entity.pdbx_description
1 polymer ?
#
loop_
_entity_poly.entity_id
_entity_poly.type
_entity_poly.pdbx_seq_one_letter_code
_entity_poly.pdbx_strand_id
1 'polypeptide(L)'
;MKQRILTILLLFATFLQVQAQQKVYVHTLDKKTFEWFTWEVDSITFKEADPLVVPATAKPVDLGLSVQWADFNLGASSETERGYLVGWGDVTGTNRSANLKYFPVEHPLGNIIMSKYDIAKQKWGDLWRLPSTDEIQELIDHCTWTWTTKNGVTGYQVSSQQPENTNSIFIPVSGFRTGSVMAEDDVAGYYWSGILDTDNTNAVALKFTDTDKLQTALKRYVGCSVRPVYGKYVQAVYAVTAPAAEVTYQTANVNVSLSGGLDQVKEYGVCYAKNPVDLDPIKGPKVSDTSIPEGNTKTFVLTDLSQRTTYYYQAYALVGSDYVYGKKLQFTTQPKFPEPEIVDLGLSVKWAKWNMGAKTEADFGGYFGWGDPTGELFSNDVTEYAKGLTTKDIAGTKYDIARAQWGGKWRLPTTKELKELEKCTWSYTPNYNDKGIEGWIVSNNGKQIFFPRAGWRRADNSSHGIGDDAYYWSSELADDSPNSAKYAQLLGKNYIEITTSLKCILIPVRAVYDEPGENYTPDPTPNPGTDPTPNPNPEPSPNPEPPSPTAGKAVDLGVSVMWSDRNIGAVKASDAGKYFAWAEISDKTEYTRKSYTAGYDTMNGAFTDSVSVSHIAGSKFDAARVLWGGTWRMPTDDEVGELKNNCTLEWTFQDGVPGYLITNKKNVKNHIFLPAGGYNNGTSVAGTDSFGKYWTDRIFTYKDTSKSTAYALSLASSGFYVSSMPREYGALIRPVMNY
;
A
#
# COMPACT_ATOMS: atom_id res chain seq x y z
N MET A 1 -18.96 7.37 126.22
CA MET A 1 -20.37 6.94 125.96
C MET A 1 -20.54 6.94 124.44
N LYS A 2 -20.63 5.81 123.71
CA LYS A 2 -21.75 4.82 123.64
C LYS A 2 -23.10 5.58 123.59
N GLN A 3 -24.00 5.45 122.62
CA GLN A 3 -24.51 4.25 121.94
C GLN A 3 -25.67 4.68 120.99
N ARG A 4 -25.93 3.90 119.92
CA ARG A 4 -27.27 3.59 119.34
C ARG A 4 -28.02 4.69 118.54
N ILE A 5 -28.88 4.45 117.55
CA ILE A 5 -29.33 3.33 116.68
C ILE A 5 -30.29 4.00 115.66
N LEU A 6 -30.16 3.67 114.37
CA LEU A 6 -31.24 3.32 113.40
C LEU A 6 -32.34 4.35 112.96
N THR A 7 -32.53 4.40 111.63
CA THR A 7 -33.80 4.41 110.85
C THR A 7 -34.26 5.70 110.13
N ILE A 8 -34.13 5.68 108.79
CA ILE A 8 -35.07 6.12 107.72
C ILE A 8 -35.62 7.56 107.71
N LEU A 9 -35.11 8.36 106.75
CA LEU A 9 -35.87 9.14 105.75
C LEU A 9 -34.86 9.55 104.64
N LEU A 10 -34.66 8.72 103.61
CA LEU A 10 -35.09 8.97 102.22
C LEU A 10 -35.82 10.32 101.95
N LEU A 11 -35.47 10.93 100.81
CA LEU A 11 -36.03 12.11 100.11
C LEU A 11 -35.34 13.48 100.34
N PHE A 12 -35.05 14.36 99.37
CA PHE A 12 -35.14 14.39 97.89
C PHE A 12 -34.32 15.60 97.42
N ALA A 13 -33.34 15.43 96.51
CA ALA A 13 -32.88 16.43 95.52
C ALA A 13 -31.69 15.86 94.71
N THR A 14 -31.85 14.66 94.16
CA THR A 14 -30.97 14.17 93.10
C THR A 14 -31.43 14.78 91.78
N PHE A 15 -30.57 15.57 91.13
CA PHE A 15 -30.72 15.97 89.74
C PHE A 15 -30.88 14.71 88.86
N LEU A 16 -32.11 14.42 88.43
CA LEU A 16 -32.38 13.49 87.34
C LEU A 16 -31.91 14.17 86.04
N GLN A 17 -30.76 13.79 85.51
CA GLN A 17 -30.55 13.87 84.07
C GLN A 17 -31.32 12.71 83.45
N VAL A 18 -32.52 12.99 82.95
CA VAL A 18 -33.25 12.07 82.07
C VAL A 18 -32.40 11.91 80.81
N GLN A 19 -31.87 10.72 80.55
CA GLN A 19 -31.26 10.41 79.26
C GLN A 19 -32.37 10.38 78.22
N ALA A 20 -32.34 11.33 77.28
CA ALA A 20 -33.26 11.37 76.17
C ALA A 20 -32.95 10.22 75.19
N GLN A 21 -34.00 9.60 74.63
CA GLN A 21 -33.90 8.63 73.56
C GLN A 21 -33.08 9.22 72.39
N GLN A 22 -32.10 8.47 71.89
CA GLN A 22 -31.23 8.93 70.82
C GLN A 22 -31.87 8.69 69.45
N LYS A 23 -31.42 9.44 68.45
CA LYS A 23 -31.78 9.22 67.04
C LYS A 23 -30.54 8.86 66.25
N VAL A 24 -30.65 7.84 65.41
CA VAL A 24 -29.64 7.55 64.40
C VAL A 24 -30.02 8.28 63.12
N TYR A 25 -29.07 9.01 62.56
CA TYR A 25 -29.20 9.65 61.26
C TYR A 25 -28.24 8.99 60.28
N VAL A 26 -28.77 8.44 59.20
CA VAL A 26 -27.97 8.01 58.06
C VAL A 26 -28.22 8.97 56.92
N HIS A 27 -27.22 9.79 56.61
CA HIS A 27 -27.22 10.68 55.46
C HIS A 27 -26.57 9.98 54.28
N THR A 28 -27.32 9.79 53.21
CA THR A 28 -26.80 9.24 51.96
C THR A 28 -26.29 10.35 51.05
N LEU A 29 -25.43 9.99 50.10
CA LEU A 29 -24.83 10.95 49.15
C LEU A 29 -25.86 11.56 48.17
N ASP A 30 -27.03 10.93 48.01
CA ASP A 30 -28.19 11.51 47.29
C ASP A 30 -29.05 12.43 48.20
N LYS A 31 -28.50 12.84 49.35
CA LYS A 31 -29.10 13.74 50.36
C LYS A 31 -30.37 13.20 51.02
N LYS A 32 -30.67 11.90 50.92
CA LYS A 32 -31.71 11.29 51.74
C LYS A 32 -31.19 11.16 53.17
N THR A 33 -32.09 11.40 54.11
CA THR A 33 -31.82 11.21 55.53
C THR A 33 -32.77 10.16 56.02
N PHE A 34 -32.20 9.10 56.56
CA PHE A 34 -32.97 8.08 57.21
C PHE A 34 -32.83 8.24 58.72
N GLU A 35 -33.97 8.26 59.44
CA GLU A 35 -34.01 8.44 60.90
C GLU A 35 -34.78 7.32 61.60
N TRP A 36 -34.22 6.86 62.72
CA TRP A 36 -34.89 5.96 63.66
C TRP A 36 -34.48 6.27 65.08
N PHE A 37 -35.44 6.12 65.99
CA PHE A 37 -35.21 6.25 67.42
C PHE A 37 -34.58 4.97 67.97
N THR A 38 -33.54 5.11 68.79
CA THR A 38 -32.92 4.00 69.50
C THR A 38 -32.41 4.45 70.86
N TRP A 39 -32.18 3.49 71.75
CA TRP A 39 -31.51 3.75 73.03
C TRP A 39 -30.00 3.58 72.90
N GLU A 40 -29.55 2.54 72.18
CA GLU A 40 -28.14 2.23 71.91
C GLU A 40 -28.03 1.59 70.50
N VAL A 41 -26.90 1.80 69.80
CA VAL A 41 -26.60 1.12 68.52
C VAL A 41 -25.44 0.17 68.77
N ASP A 42 -25.68 -1.13 68.63
CA ASP A 42 -24.63 -2.15 68.75
C ASP A 42 -23.70 -2.14 67.52
N SER A 43 -24.26 -2.29 66.31
CA SER A 43 -23.49 -2.26 65.06
C SER A 43 -24.35 -1.88 63.84
N ILE A 44 -23.71 -1.36 62.79
CA ILE A 44 -24.31 -1.13 61.47
C ILE A 44 -23.54 -1.97 60.46
N THR A 45 -24.23 -2.86 59.76
CA THR A 45 -23.62 -3.76 58.77
C THR A 45 -24.17 -3.47 57.39
N PHE A 46 -23.30 -3.42 56.39
CA PHE A 46 -23.66 -3.33 54.99
C PHE A 46 -23.49 -4.71 54.35
N LYS A 47 -24.51 -5.20 53.65
CA LYS A 47 -24.45 -6.44 52.86
C LYS A 47 -24.63 -6.08 51.39
N GLU A 48 -23.97 -6.84 50.52
CA GLU A 48 -24.23 -6.75 49.09
C GLU A 48 -25.68 -7.14 48.81
N ALA A 49 -26.29 -6.47 47.84
CA ALA A 49 -27.64 -6.82 47.39
C ALA A 49 -27.61 -8.20 46.73
N ASP A 50 -28.68 -8.97 46.90
CA ASP A 50 -28.82 -10.26 46.22
C ASP A 50 -28.67 -10.08 44.69
N PRO A 51 -27.96 -11.00 44.01
CA PRO A 51 -27.75 -10.88 42.58
C PRO A 51 -29.09 -10.96 41.82
N LEU A 52 -29.26 -10.09 40.84
CA LEU A 52 -30.44 -10.07 39.99
C LEU A 52 -30.64 -11.43 39.29
N VAL A 53 -31.78 -12.06 39.54
CA VAL A 53 -32.21 -13.32 38.93
C VAL A 53 -32.96 -13.01 37.62
N VAL A 54 -32.51 -13.59 36.51
CA VAL A 54 -33.16 -13.42 35.21
C VAL A 54 -34.12 -14.59 34.96
N PRO A 55 -35.41 -14.34 34.68
CA PRO A 55 -36.46 -15.36 34.74
C PRO A 55 -36.47 -16.34 33.56
N ALA A 56 -36.03 -15.91 32.37
CA ALA A 56 -35.94 -16.75 31.17
C ALA A 56 -34.77 -16.32 30.27
N THR A 57 -34.26 -17.26 29.48
CA THR A 57 -33.31 -17.01 28.40
C THR A 57 -34.08 -17.03 27.08
N ALA A 58 -33.87 -16.01 26.25
CA ALA A 58 -34.50 -15.89 24.94
C ALA A 58 -34.08 -17.02 23.98
N LYS A 59 -34.89 -17.21 22.94
CA LYS A 59 -34.50 -18.00 21.77
C LYS A 59 -33.93 -17.06 20.70
N PRO A 60 -32.89 -17.48 19.97
CA PRO A 60 -32.38 -16.68 18.87
C PRO A 60 -33.30 -16.83 17.66
N VAL A 61 -33.68 -15.70 17.08
CA VAL A 61 -34.57 -15.61 15.90
C VAL A 61 -33.74 -15.09 14.74
N ASP A 62 -33.69 -15.88 13.67
CA ASP A 62 -33.01 -15.51 12.44
C ASP A 62 -33.92 -14.69 11.54
N LEU A 63 -33.64 -13.39 11.44
CA LEU A 63 -34.35 -12.45 10.56
C LEU A 63 -33.69 -12.32 9.17
N GLY A 64 -32.69 -13.15 8.86
CA GLY A 64 -31.89 -13.05 7.63
C GLY A 64 -30.85 -11.91 7.67
N LEU A 65 -30.35 -11.60 8.87
CA LEU A 65 -29.36 -10.56 9.15
C LEU A 65 -28.00 -11.19 9.50
N SER A 66 -26.98 -10.37 9.75
CA SER A 66 -25.64 -10.81 10.17
C SER A 66 -25.61 -11.55 11.51
N VAL A 67 -26.62 -11.32 12.36
CA VAL A 67 -26.80 -11.96 13.68
C VAL A 67 -28.26 -12.32 13.94
N GLN A 68 -28.48 -13.28 14.84
CA GLN A 68 -29.83 -13.65 15.28
C GLN A 68 -30.25 -12.76 16.46
N TRP A 69 -31.51 -12.33 16.50
CA TRP A 69 -32.03 -11.43 17.53
C TRP A 69 -32.84 -12.19 18.58
N ALA A 70 -32.82 -11.75 19.83
CA ALA A 70 -33.64 -12.35 20.89
C ALA A 70 -35.15 -12.15 20.64
N ASP A 71 -35.96 -13.19 20.87
CA ASP A 71 -37.41 -13.11 20.81
C ASP A 71 -38.04 -12.20 21.88
N PHE A 72 -37.38 -11.98 23.03
CA PHE A 72 -37.78 -11.03 24.07
C PHE A 72 -36.61 -10.28 24.74
N ASN A 73 -36.95 -9.22 25.48
CA ASN A 73 -35.96 -8.38 26.18
C ASN A 73 -35.27 -9.14 27.32
N LEU A 74 -34.05 -8.75 27.65
CA LEU A 74 -33.37 -9.23 28.85
C LEU A 74 -34.20 -8.90 30.10
N GLY A 75 -34.51 -9.90 30.92
CA GLY A 75 -35.35 -9.74 32.11
C GLY A 75 -36.85 -9.94 31.89
N ALA A 76 -37.29 -10.13 30.64
CA ALA A 76 -38.66 -10.50 30.30
C ALA A 76 -38.84 -12.02 30.28
N SER A 77 -40.10 -12.46 30.36
CA SER A 77 -40.51 -13.85 30.10
C SER A 77 -41.38 -13.99 28.84
N SER A 78 -41.70 -12.88 28.18
CA SER A 78 -42.51 -12.83 26.97
C SER A 78 -42.11 -11.65 26.07
N GLU A 79 -42.42 -11.75 24.78
CA GLU A 79 -42.08 -10.74 23.76
C GLU A 79 -42.70 -9.35 24.00
N THR A 80 -43.82 -9.29 24.72
CA THR A 80 -44.53 -8.04 25.04
C THR A 80 -44.07 -7.38 26.35
N GLU A 81 -43.28 -8.07 27.16
CA GLU A 81 -42.76 -7.50 28.40
C GLU A 81 -41.57 -6.58 28.14
N ARG A 82 -41.54 -5.43 28.82
CA ARG A 82 -40.47 -4.44 28.70
C ARG A 82 -39.08 -4.97 29.10
N GLY A 83 -39.01 -5.97 29.96
CA GLY A 83 -37.75 -6.45 30.54
C GLY A 83 -37.12 -5.44 31.49
N TYR A 84 -35.83 -5.60 31.78
CA TYR A 84 -35.12 -4.70 32.69
C TYR A 84 -34.63 -3.44 31.99
N LEU A 85 -34.84 -2.31 32.67
CA LEU A 85 -34.20 -1.04 32.32
C LEU A 85 -32.89 -0.90 33.09
N VAL A 86 -31.78 -1.10 32.39
CA VAL A 86 -30.44 -1.20 32.98
C VAL A 86 -29.55 -0.07 32.49
N GLY A 87 -28.68 0.43 33.36
CA GLY A 87 -27.70 1.41 32.93
C GLY A 87 -26.59 0.72 32.13
N TRP A 88 -25.94 1.47 31.24
CA TRP A 88 -24.92 0.92 30.36
C TRP A 88 -23.69 0.48 31.17
N GLY A 89 -23.27 -0.78 30.99
CA GLY A 89 -22.19 -1.40 31.76
C GLY A 89 -22.55 -1.86 33.18
N ASP A 90 -23.80 -1.66 33.63
CA ASP A 90 -24.29 -2.18 34.90
C ASP A 90 -24.70 -3.66 34.77
N VAL A 91 -23.78 -4.57 35.09
CA VAL A 91 -24.03 -6.02 35.07
C VAL A 91 -24.85 -6.52 36.25
N THR A 92 -25.02 -5.70 37.29
CA THR A 92 -25.92 -6.03 38.40
C THR A 92 -27.38 -5.87 37.97
N GLY A 93 -27.66 -4.94 37.05
CA GLY A 93 -28.98 -4.54 36.59
C GLY A 93 -29.83 -3.80 37.63
N THR A 94 -29.32 -3.62 38.85
CA THR A 94 -30.02 -3.00 39.98
C THR A 94 -29.55 -1.57 40.26
N ASN A 95 -28.52 -1.08 39.59
CA ASN A 95 -28.02 0.27 39.82
C ASN A 95 -29.03 1.31 39.35
N ARG A 96 -29.41 2.22 40.26
CA ARG A 96 -30.32 3.35 40.04
C ARG A 96 -29.64 4.70 40.33
N SER A 97 -28.32 4.76 40.41
CA SER A 97 -27.63 6.03 40.58
C SER A 97 -27.65 6.85 39.29
N ALA A 98 -27.84 8.17 39.39
CA ALA A 98 -27.65 9.10 38.29
C ALA A 98 -26.20 9.66 38.25
N ASN A 99 -25.28 9.03 38.97
CA ASN A 99 -23.87 9.42 39.05
C ASN A 99 -22.98 8.25 38.59
N LEU A 100 -22.17 8.49 37.55
CA LEU A 100 -21.32 7.49 36.89
C LEU A 100 -20.23 6.91 37.80
N LYS A 101 -19.86 7.59 38.88
CA LYS A 101 -18.91 7.07 39.88
C LYS A 101 -19.36 5.74 40.50
N TYR A 102 -20.67 5.49 40.53
CA TYR A 102 -21.23 4.25 41.09
C TYR A 102 -21.46 3.18 40.04
N PHE A 103 -21.07 3.41 38.78
CA PHE A 103 -21.11 2.38 37.74
C PHE A 103 -19.81 1.58 37.74
N PRO A 104 -19.83 0.31 37.31
CA PRO A 104 -18.64 -0.56 37.34
C PRO A 104 -17.42 0.00 36.60
N VAL A 105 -17.62 0.93 35.66
CA VAL A 105 -16.55 1.69 35.00
C VAL A 105 -16.92 3.16 34.89
N GLU A 106 -16.26 4.01 35.68
CA GLU A 106 -16.47 5.47 35.61
C GLU A 106 -15.96 6.04 34.28
N HIS A 107 -14.84 5.52 33.75
CA HIS A 107 -14.24 5.93 32.47
C HIS A 107 -13.94 4.70 31.58
N PRO A 108 -14.93 4.21 30.81
CA PRO A 108 -14.72 3.07 29.92
C PRO A 108 -13.71 3.40 28.82
N LEU A 109 -12.77 2.48 28.59
CA LEU A 109 -11.72 2.59 27.57
C LEU A 109 -12.19 2.17 26.17
N GLY A 110 -13.47 1.77 26.03
CA GLY A 110 -14.05 1.35 24.76
C GLY A 110 -15.42 0.68 24.92
N ASN A 111 -15.85 0.03 23.84
CA ASN A 111 -17.10 -0.72 23.74
C ASN A 111 -17.14 -1.89 24.73
N ILE A 112 -18.34 -2.29 25.18
CA ILE A 112 -18.50 -3.34 26.20
C ILE A 112 -18.98 -4.67 25.66
N ILE A 113 -19.29 -4.78 24.36
CA ILE A 113 -19.82 -6.02 23.76
C ILE A 113 -18.90 -7.20 24.12
N MET A 114 -19.48 -8.32 24.59
CA MET A 114 -18.76 -9.53 25.03
C MET A 114 -17.80 -9.36 26.22
N SER A 115 -17.68 -8.15 26.78
CA SER A 115 -16.83 -7.90 27.95
C SER A 115 -17.49 -8.37 29.26
N LYS A 116 -16.74 -8.28 30.36
CA LYS A 116 -17.28 -8.48 31.72
C LYS A 116 -18.34 -7.45 32.13
N TYR A 117 -18.57 -6.40 31.32
CA TYR A 117 -19.58 -5.37 31.53
C TYR A 117 -20.80 -5.51 30.60
N ASP A 118 -20.81 -6.49 29.70
CA ASP A 118 -21.97 -6.83 28.87
C ASP A 118 -22.96 -7.66 29.70
N ILE A 119 -24.04 -7.03 30.15
CA ILE A 119 -25.04 -7.69 30.99
C ILE A 119 -25.72 -8.87 30.29
N ALA A 120 -25.92 -8.82 28.97
CA ALA A 120 -26.52 -9.94 28.24
C ALA A 120 -25.57 -11.15 28.24
N LYS A 121 -24.27 -10.92 28.00
CA LYS A 121 -23.23 -11.96 28.11
C LYS A 121 -23.13 -12.53 29.52
N GLN A 122 -23.15 -11.68 30.55
CA GLN A 122 -23.03 -12.12 31.94
C GLN A 122 -24.25 -12.91 32.42
N LYS A 123 -25.46 -12.57 31.95
CA LYS A 123 -26.70 -13.18 32.45
C LYS A 123 -27.19 -14.35 31.60
N TRP A 124 -27.04 -14.31 30.29
CA TRP A 124 -27.49 -15.38 29.38
C TRP A 124 -26.37 -16.29 28.87
N GLY A 125 -25.10 -15.87 28.92
CA GLY A 125 -23.96 -16.72 28.57
C GLY A 125 -23.82 -16.99 27.07
N ASP A 126 -23.14 -18.09 26.71
CA ASP A 126 -22.90 -18.55 25.33
C ASP A 126 -22.44 -17.43 24.37
N LEU A 127 -23.16 -17.22 23.26
CA LEU A 127 -22.92 -16.17 22.26
C LEU A 127 -23.91 -15.01 22.40
N TRP A 128 -24.67 -14.94 23.51
CA TRP A 128 -25.54 -13.79 23.79
C TRP A 128 -24.72 -12.58 24.19
N ARG A 129 -25.06 -11.44 23.61
CA ARG A 129 -24.36 -10.16 23.81
C ARG A 129 -25.23 -8.96 23.46
N LEU A 130 -24.79 -7.78 23.86
CA LEU A 130 -25.33 -6.52 23.33
C LEU A 130 -25.05 -6.41 21.81
N PRO A 131 -25.95 -5.79 21.03
CA PRO A 131 -25.71 -5.52 19.62
C PRO A 131 -24.72 -4.37 19.42
N SER A 132 -24.05 -4.35 18.27
CA SER A 132 -23.32 -3.18 17.77
C SER A 132 -24.26 -2.15 17.14
N THR A 133 -23.76 -0.94 16.88
CA THR A 133 -24.50 0.08 16.13
C THR A 133 -24.74 -0.32 14.68
N ASP A 134 -23.83 -1.10 14.08
CA ASP A 134 -23.97 -1.61 12.71
C ASP A 134 -25.05 -2.69 12.64
N GLU A 135 -25.13 -3.58 13.63
CA GLU A 135 -26.19 -4.60 13.73
C GLU A 135 -27.56 -3.98 13.98
N ILE A 136 -27.62 -2.89 14.77
CA ILE A 136 -28.85 -2.09 14.93
C ILE A 136 -29.24 -1.42 13.60
N GLN A 137 -28.28 -0.86 12.87
CA GLN A 137 -28.54 -0.22 11.58
C GLN A 137 -29.03 -1.24 10.55
N GLU A 138 -28.42 -2.42 10.52
CA GLU A 138 -28.84 -3.55 9.69
C GLU A 138 -30.29 -3.96 9.98
N LEU A 139 -30.69 -4.03 11.26
CA LEU A 139 -32.08 -4.31 11.65
C LEU A 139 -33.06 -3.22 11.16
N ILE A 140 -32.64 -1.94 11.15
CA ILE A 140 -33.47 -0.84 10.64
C ILE A 140 -33.63 -0.95 9.12
N ASP A 141 -32.53 -1.15 8.41
CA ASP A 141 -32.48 -1.04 6.95
C ASP A 141 -32.99 -2.29 6.23
N HIS A 142 -32.81 -3.48 6.82
CA HIS A 142 -33.07 -4.78 6.19
C HIS A 142 -34.24 -5.57 6.78
N CYS A 143 -35.06 -4.95 7.64
CA CYS A 143 -36.31 -5.54 8.11
C CYS A 143 -37.53 -4.65 7.83
N THR A 144 -38.70 -5.26 7.75
CA THR A 144 -39.97 -4.53 7.67
C THR A 144 -40.47 -4.26 9.08
N TRP A 145 -40.66 -2.98 9.41
CA TRP A 145 -41.14 -2.55 10.73
C TRP A 145 -42.61 -2.09 10.63
N THR A 146 -43.52 -2.83 11.26
CA THR A 146 -44.96 -2.50 11.29
C THR A 146 -45.38 -2.10 12.71
N TRP A 147 -45.79 -0.85 12.90
CA TRP A 147 -46.29 -0.38 14.20
C TRP A 147 -47.61 -1.08 14.52
N THR A 148 -47.72 -1.67 15.71
CA THR A 148 -48.88 -2.48 16.10
C THR A 148 -49.05 -2.55 17.62
N THR A 149 -50.19 -3.07 18.05
CA THR A 149 -50.48 -3.38 19.45
C THR A 149 -50.63 -4.88 19.60
N LYS A 150 -49.75 -5.51 20.39
CA LYS A 150 -49.74 -6.94 20.67
C LYS A 150 -50.02 -7.16 22.15
N ASN A 151 -51.09 -7.91 22.47
CA ASN A 151 -51.57 -8.14 23.84
C ASN A 151 -51.72 -6.86 24.69
N GLY A 152 -52.18 -5.77 24.08
CA GLY A 152 -52.36 -4.47 24.75
C GLY A 152 -51.08 -3.65 24.91
N VAL A 153 -49.93 -4.12 24.42
CA VAL A 153 -48.65 -3.39 24.44
C VAL A 153 -48.34 -2.87 23.04
N THR A 154 -48.02 -1.59 22.96
CA THR A 154 -47.65 -0.92 21.69
C THR A 154 -46.18 -1.12 21.37
N GLY A 155 -45.86 -1.33 20.09
CA GLY A 155 -44.48 -1.48 19.62
C GLY A 155 -44.42 -1.83 18.15
N TYR A 156 -43.29 -2.37 17.72
CA TYR A 156 -43.10 -2.80 16.34
C TYR A 156 -43.07 -4.31 16.22
N GLN A 157 -43.83 -4.83 15.26
CA GLN A 157 -43.57 -6.14 14.66
C GLN A 157 -42.48 -5.94 13.60
N VAL A 158 -41.31 -6.54 13.82
CA VAL A 158 -40.14 -6.46 12.93
C VAL A 158 -39.99 -7.79 12.22
N SER A 159 -40.23 -7.81 10.91
CA SER A 159 -40.25 -9.02 10.09
C SER A 159 -39.11 -9.03 9.08
N SER A 160 -38.59 -10.22 8.76
CA SER A 160 -37.58 -10.37 7.72
C SER A 160 -38.07 -9.82 6.37
N GLN A 161 -37.17 -9.23 5.59
CA GLN A 161 -37.42 -8.89 4.18
C GLN A 161 -37.01 -10.01 3.21
N GLN A 162 -36.38 -11.09 3.69
CA GLN A 162 -35.93 -12.18 2.83
C GLN A 162 -37.14 -12.99 2.32
N PRO A 163 -37.27 -13.25 0.99
CA PRO A 163 -38.49 -13.84 0.41
C PRO A 163 -38.94 -15.18 1.01
N GLU A 164 -38.01 -15.99 1.53
CA GLU A 164 -38.30 -17.32 2.11
C GLU A 164 -38.34 -17.32 3.65
N ASN A 165 -38.05 -16.19 4.30
CA ASN A 165 -37.98 -16.09 5.76
C ASN A 165 -39.26 -15.43 6.33
N THR A 166 -40.09 -16.22 7.02
CA THR A 166 -41.31 -15.73 7.67
C THR A 166 -41.11 -15.33 9.14
N ASN A 167 -39.88 -15.32 9.64
CA ASN A 167 -39.60 -14.99 11.02
C ASN A 167 -39.82 -13.50 11.30
N SER A 168 -40.25 -13.22 12.53
CA SER A 168 -40.42 -11.86 13.03
C SER A 168 -40.27 -11.80 14.54
N ILE A 169 -39.93 -10.63 15.06
CA ILE A 169 -39.85 -10.33 16.50
C ILE A 169 -40.74 -9.14 16.84
N PHE A 170 -41.21 -9.07 18.09
CA PHE A 170 -41.92 -7.90 18.61
C PHE A 170 -41.01 -7.10 19.54
N ILE A 171 -40.84 -5.80 19.26
CA ILE A 171 -40.06 -4.87 20.07
C ILE A 171 -41.02 -3.85 20.71
N PRO A 172 -41.33 -3.99 22.01
CA PRO A 172 -42.28 -3.12 22.68
C PRO A 172 -41.69 -1.73 22.92
N VAL A 173 -42.55 -0.72 22.98
CA VAL A 173 -42.24 0.57 23.59
C VAL A 173 -41.90 0.33 25.06
N SER A 174 -40.77 0.85 25.52
CA SER A 174 -40.23 0.55 26.85
C SER A 174 -40.03 1.76 27.75
N GLY A 175 -40.04 2.96 27.18
CA GLY A 175 -39.52 4.16 27.84
C GLY A 175 -38.06 3.99 28.30
N PHE A 176 -37.64 4.89 29.16
CA PHE A 176 -36.36 4.81 29.88
C PHE A 176 -36.52 5.30 31.32
N ARG A 177 -35.48 5.14 32.14
CA ARG A 177 -35.43 5.73 33.50
C ARG A 177 -34.19 6.58 33.73
N THR A 178 -34.33 7.62 34.54
CA THR A 178 -33.20 8.28 35.21
C THR A 178 -33.34 8.11 36.70
N GLY A 179 -32.38 7.42 37.30
CA GLY A 179 -32.51 6.90 38.66
C GLY A 179 -33.72 5.97 38.78
N SER A 180 -34.69 6.32 39.64
CA SER A 180 -35.96 5.61 39.81
C SER A 180 -37.14 6.24 39.05
N VAL A 181 -36.92 7.35 38.34
CA VAL A 181 -37.98 8.08 37.63
C VAL A 181 -38.08 7.57 36.21
N MET A 182 -39.27 7.14 35.81
CA MET A 182 -39.59 6.70 34.45
C MET A 182 -39.92 7.90 33.56
N ALA A 183 -39.59 7.80 32.27
CA ALA A 183 -39.92 8.78 31.24
C ALA A 183 -40.25 8.07 29.92
N GLU A 184 -41.11 8.72 29.12
CA GLU A 184 -41.54 8.25 27.79
C GLU A 184 -42.11 6.81 27.80
N ASP A 185 -42.70 6.39 28.92
CA ASP A 185 -43.48 5.15 28.99
C ASP A 185 -44.65 5.25 28.00
N ASP A 186 -44.90 4.18 27.24
CA ASP A 186 -45.87 4.13 26.14
C ASP A 186 -45.68 5.14 24.98
N VAL A 187 -44.59 5.93 24.97
CA VAL A 187 -44.27 6.89 23.91
C VAL A 187 -43.17 6.40 22.97
N ALA A 188 -42.03 5.94 23.51
CA ALA A 188 -40.87 5.59 22.70
C ALA A 188 -40.09 4.37 23.25
N GLY A 189 -39.52 3.58 22.34
CA GLY A 189 -38.63 2.48 22.69
C GLY A 189 -37.18 2.95 22.82
N TYR A 190 -36.48 2.49 23.86
CA TYR A 190 -35.07 2.80 24.11
C TYR A 190 -34.28 1.54 24.42
N TYR A 191 -33.30 1.22 23.57
CA TYR A 191 -32.58 -0.05 23.59
C TYR A 191 -31.08 0.14 23.49
N TRP A 192 -30.32 -0.37 24.47
CA TRP A 192 -28.86 -0.21 24.47
C TRP A 192 -28.16 -1.01 23.38
N SER A 193 -27.21 -0.36 22.70
CA SER A 193 -26.09 -1.04 22.05
C SER A 193 -24.95 -1.25 23.04
N GLY A 194 -23.94 -2.05 22.69
CA GLY A 194 -22.70 -2.15 23.46
C GLY A 194 -21.62 -1.14 23.05
N ILE A 195 -21.96 -0.11 22.28
CA ILE A 195 -21.02 0.89 21.74
C ILE A 195 -20.99 2.14 22.63
N LEU A 196 -19.76 2.56 22.96
CA LEU A 196 -19.50 3.79 23.70
C LEU A 196 -19.57 4.99 22.75
N ASP A 197 -20.16 6.09 23.19
CA ASP A 197 -20.16 7.32 22.41
C ASP A 197 -18.80 8.05 22.48
N THR A 198 -18.56 8.96 21.54
CA THR A 198 -17.39 9.86 21.55
C THR A 198 -17.26 10.65 22.86
N ASP A 199 -18.39 11.07 23.47
CA ASP A 199 -18.42 11.50 24.87
C ASP A 199 -18.54 10.25 25.76
N ASN A 200 -17.46 9.92 26.46
CA ASN A 200 -17.35 8.72 27.32
C ASN A 200 -18.32 8.70 28.52
N THR A 201 -19.09 9.78 28.74
CA THR A 201 -20.20 9.80 29.71
C THR A 201 -21.52 9.30 29.12
N ASN A 202 -21.58 9.11 27.79
CA ASN A 202 -22.72 8.58 27.05
C ASN A 202 -22.41 7.21 26.42
N ALA A 203 -23.46 6.52 25.98
CA ALA A 203 -23.40 5.35 25.12
C ALA A 203 -24.51 5.43 24.06
N VAL A 204 -24.41 4.62 23.01
CA VAL A 204 -25.35 4.65 21.89
C VAL A 204 -26.52 3.69 22.14
N ALA A 205 -27.73 4.17 21.92
CA ALA A 205 -28.97 3.40 22.00
C ALA A 205 -29.81 3.53 20.71
N LEU A 206 -30.58 2.50 20.38
CA LEU A 206 -31.70 2.62 19.45
C LEU A 206 -32.86 3.35 20.15
N LYS A 207 -33.35 4.43 19.53
CA LYS A 207 -34.60 5.11 19.86
C LYS A 207 -35.59 4.91 18.71
N PHE A 208 -36.84 4.60 19.04
CA PHE A 208 -37.92 4.62 18.05
C PHE A 208 -39.25 5.15 18.60
N THR A 209 -40.05 5.72 17.70
CA THR A 209 -41.48 6.08 17.85
C THR A 209 -42.27 5.44 16.69
N ASP A 210 -43.57 5.71 16.58
CA ASP A 210 -44.38 5.31 15.42
C ASP A 210 -43.94 5.96 14.10
N THR A 211 -43.21 7.08 14.17
CA THR A 211 -42.68 7.82 13.02
C THR A 211 -41.22 7.55 12.71
N ASP A 212 -40.38 7.43 13.75
CA ASP A 212 -38.93 7.51 13.60
C ASP A 212 -38.22 6.30 14.22
N LYS A 213 -37.06 5.96 13.65
CA LYS A 213 -36.10 4.98 14.19
C LYS A 213 -34.71 5.54 13.97
N LEU A 214 -33.95 5.73 15.04
CA LEU A 214 -32.62 6.31 14.96
C LEU A 214 -31.73 5.82 16.10
N GLN A 215 -30.43 6.00 15.92
CA GLN A 215 -29.46 5.78 16.97
C GLN A 215 -29.19 7.11 17.68
N THR A 216 -29.14 7.10 19.02
CA THR A 216 -28.98 8.31 19.84
C THR A 216 -28.02 8.07 21.01
N ALA A 217 -27.29 9.10 21.39
CA ALA A 217 -26.40 9.06 22.54
C ALA A 217 -27.16 9.42 23.82
N LEU A 218 -27.07 8.55 24.83
CA LEU A 218 -27.70 8.75 26.13
C LEU A 218 -26.67 8.59 27.25
N LYS A 219 -26.83 9.33 28.34
CA LYS A 219 -25.98 9.21 29.52
C LYS A 219 -25.98 7.76 30.02
N ARG A 220 -24.81 7.19 30.31
CA ARG A 220 -24.68 5.76 30.66
C ARG A 220 -25.48 5.35 31.89
N TYR A 221 -25.80 6.28 32.79
CA TYR A 221 -26.63 6.01 33.96
C TYR A 221 -28.14 5.85 33.65
N VAL A 222 -28.58 6.20 32.44
CA VAL A 222 -29.97 6.04 32.00
C VAL A 222 -30.28 4.55 31.91
N GLY A 223 -31.41 4.13 32.45
CA GLY A 223 -31.88 2.76 32.31
C GLY A 223 -32.65 2.59 31.00
N CYS A 224 -32.09 1.86 30.05
CA CYS A 224 -32.76 1.46 28.81
C CYS A 224 -32.94 -0.06 28.76
N SER A 225 -33.83 -0.51 27.89
CA SER A 225 -34.04 -1.93 27.64
C SER A 225 -32.83 -2.54 26.94
N VAL A 226 -32.69 -3.86 27.03
CA VAL A 226 -31.67 -4.61 26.31
C VAL A 226 -32.37 -5.70 25.50
N ARG A 227 -32.17 -5.67 24.18
CA ARG A 227 -32.59 -6.73 23.25
C ARG A 227 -31.31 -7.39 22.72
N PRO A 228 -30.87 -8.52 23.33
CA PRO A 228 -29.62 -9.16 22.94
C PRO A 228 -29.63 -9.73 21.53
N VAL A 229 -28.43 -9.92 20.98
CA VAL A 229 -28.19 -10.70 19.77
C VAL A 229 -27.36 -11.94 20.09
N TYR A 230 -27.49 -12.96 19.27
CA TYR A 230 -26.79 -14.23 19.37
C TYR A 230 -25.87 -14.42 18.17
N GLY A 231 -24.55 -14.49 18.43
CA GLY A 231 -23.53 -14.67 17.39
C GLY A 231 -22.16 -14.17 17.82
N LYS A 232 -21.11 -14.52 17.08
CA LYS A 232 -19.75 -14.01 17.35
C LYS A 232 -19.70 -12.49 17.16
N TYR A 233 -18.97 -11.79 18.01
CA TYR A 233 -18.66 -10.37 17.83
C TYR A 233 -17.25 -10.22 17.28
N VAL A 234 -17.07 -9.42 16.23
CA VAL A 234 -15.74 -9.07 15.70
C VAL A 234 -15.58 -7.57 15.88
N GLN A 235 -14.78 -7.15 16.87
CA GLN A 235 -14.47 -5.73 17.06
C GLN A 235 -13.52 -5.29 15.96
N ALA A 236 -13.93 -4.32 15.15
CA ALA A 236 -13.11 -3.81 14.05
C ALA A 236 -11.75 -3.32 14.57
N VAL A 237 -10.69 -3.74 13.88
CA VAL A 237 -9.34 -3.20 14.02
C VAL A 237 -9.17 -2.12 12.95
N TYR A 238 -8.48 -1.05 13.28
CA TYR A 238 -8.13 0.01 12.34
C TYR A 238 -6.61 0.15 12.28
N ALA A 239 -6.06 0.29 11.07
CA ALA A 239 -4.66 0.58 10.83
C ALA A 239 -4.52 1.96 10.18
N VAL A 240 -3.59 2.78 10.67
CA VAL A 240 -3.31 4.11 10.13
C VAL A 240 -1.91 4.13 9.54
N THR A 241 -1.84 4.51 8.26
CA THR A 241 -0.58 4.75 7.54
C THR A 241 -0.19 6.22 7.67
N ALA A 242 0.94 6.53 8.31
CA ALA A 242 1.50 7.88 8.32
C ALA A 242 2.32 8.16 7.03
N PRO A 243 2.50 9.43 6.62
CA PRO A 243 3.45 9.79 5.58
C PRO A 243 4.87 9.31 5.90
N ALA A 244 5.58 8.86 4.86
CA ALA A 244 6.96 8.43 4.97
C ALA A 244 7.86 9.61 5.37
N ALA A 245 8.79 9.35 6.28
CA ALA A 245 9.81 10.28 6.77
C ALA A 245 11.21 9.72 6.50
N GLU A 246 12.23 10.58 6.60
CA GLU A 246 13.64 10.19 6.41
C GLU A 246 13.89 9.39 5.12
N VAL A 247 13.21 9.79 4.03
CA VAL A 247 13.33 9.13 2.73
C VAL A 247 14.72 9.40 2.15
N THR A 248 15.53 8.36 2.03
CA THR A 248 16.86 8.40 1.41
C THR A 248 16.79 7.80 0.00
N TYR A 249 17.95 7.50 -0.59
CA TYR A 249 18.02 6.79 -1.87
C TYR A 249 17.74 5.28 -1.75
N GLN A 250 17.76 4.73 -0.54
CA GLN A 250 17.61 3.29 -0.29
C GLN A 250 16.75 2.92 0.93
N THR A 251 16.28 3.91 1.71
CA THR A 251 15.45 3.67 2.89
C THR A 251 14.32 4.69 3.03
N ALA A 252 13.30 4.35 3.80
CA ALA A 252 12.25 5.26 4.25
C ALA A 252 11.62 4.77 5.56
N ASN A 253 11.24 5.68 6.45
CA ASN A 253 10.57 5.34 7.70
C ASN A 253 9.07 5.58 7.59
N VAL A 254 8.25 4.64 8.08
CA VAL A 254 6.79 4.73 8.08
C VAL A 254 6.25 4.43 9.47
N ASN A 255 5.49 5.36 10.03
CA ASN A 255 4.79 5.12 11.29
C ASN A 255 3.44 4.43 11.03
N VAL A 256 3.16 3.38 11.79
CA VAL A 256 1.90 2.66 11.80
C VAL A 256 1.28 2.76 13.18
N SER A 257 0.02 3.20 13.25
CA SER A 257 -0.78 3.23 14.48
C SER A 257 -1.98 2.31 14.34
N LEU A 258 -2.26 1.52 15.38
CA LEU A 258 -3.43 0.64 15.43
C LEU A 258 -4.42 1.10 16.51
N SER A 259 -5.70 0.85 16.28
CA SER A 259 -6.77 1.03 17.27
C SER A 259 -7.87 -0.03 17.10
N GLY A 260 -8.76 -0.15 18.10
CA GLY A 260 -9.86 -1.14 18.09
C GLY A 260 -9.50 -2.43 18.83
N GLY A 261 -9.94 -3.58 18.30
CA GLY A 261 -9.76 -4.92 18.91
C GLY A 261 -8.34 -5.48 18.80
N LEU A 262 -7.35 -4.82 19.42
CA LEU A 262 -5.92 -5.11 19.23
C LEU A 262 -5.47 -6.49 19.73
N ASP A 263 -6.21 -7.08 20.67
CA ASP A 263 -5.99 -8.44 21.18
C ASP A 263 -6.16 -9.53 20.10
N GLN A 264 -6.80 -9.20 18.98
CA GLN A 264 -7.05 -10.10 17.86
C GLN A 264 -5.98 -10.00 16.76
N VAL A 265 -5.08 -9.01 16.83
CA VAL A 265 -4.04 -8.78 15.83
C VAL A 265 -2.90 -9.79 16.02
N LYS A 266 -2.62 -10.57 14.97
CA LYS A 266 -1.54 -11.56 14.95
C LYS A 266 -0.23 -11.00 14.40
N GLU A 267 -0.32 -10.06 13.47
CA GLU A 267 0.81 -9.45 12.78
C GLU A 267 0.37 -8.08 12.28
N TYR A 268 1.26 -7.10 12.26
CA TYR A 268 1.00 -5.80 11.63
C TYR A 268 2.29 -5.22 11.05
N GLY A 269 2.16 -4.29 10.11
CA GLY A 269 3.33 -3.72 9.46
C GLY A 269 3.00 -2.82 8.30
N VAL A 270 3.96 -2.70 7.40
CA VAL A 270 3.86 -1.93 6.15
C VAL A 270 4.17 -2.86 4.98
N CYS A 271 3.26 -2.98 4.03
CA CYS A 271 3.58 -3.51 2.71
C CYS A 271 3.88 -2.34 1.76
N TYR A 272 4.72 -2.58 0.77
CA TYR A 272 5.15 -1.56 -0.18
C TYR A 272 5.45 -2.16 -1.55
N ALA A 273 5.36 -1.38 -2.62
CA ALA A 273 5.60 -1.83 -4.00
C ALA A 273 5.89 -0.65 -4.94
N LYS A 274 6.47 -0.91 -6.12
CA LYS A 274 6.69 0.11 -7.17
C LYS A 274 5.42 0.43 -7.97
N ASN A 275 4.42 -0.45 -7.90
CA ASN A 275 3.13 -0.28 -8.54
C ASN A 275 2.02 -0.50 -7.49
N PRO A 276 1.00 0.38 -7.40
CA PRO A 276 -0.03 0.29 -6.37
C PRO A 276 -0.89 -0.99 -6.41
N VAL A 277 -0.91 -1.70 -7.55
CA VAL A 277 -1.64 -2.97 -7.69
C VAL A 277 -0.92 -4.14 -7.02
N ASP A 278 0.41 -4.05 -6.87
CA ASP A 278 1.25 -5.08 -6.25
C ASP A 278 1.34 -4.89 -4.71
N LEU A 279 0.57 -3.96 -4.16
CA LEU A 279 0.58 -3.58 -2.75
C LEU A 279 -0.19 -4.60 -1.90
N ASP A 280 0.44 -5.75 -1.65
CA ASP A 280 -0.14 -6.92 -0.98
C ASP A 280 0.83 -7.48 0.09
N PRO A 281 0.44 -7.60 1.38
CA PRO A 281 1.28 -8.14 2.44
C PRO A 281 1.50 -9.67 2.39
N ILE A 282 0.90 -10.37 1.44
CA ILE A 282 1.08 -11.82 1.22
C ILE A 282 2.11 -12.07 0.12
N LYS A 283 2.00 -11.34 -1.00
CA LYS A 283 2.82 -11.56 -2.21
C LYS A 283 3.95 -10.54 -2.38
N GLY A 284 3.74 -9.33 -1.88
CA GLY A 284 4.67 -8.20 -2.03
C GLY A 284 5.63 -8.07 -0.84
N PRO A 285 6.64 -7.19 -0.98
CA PRO A 285 7.57 -6.95 0.11
C PRO A 285 6.87 -6.23 1.26
N LYS A 286 7.23 -6.62 2.49
CA LYS A 286 6.68 -6.08 3.72
C LYS A 286 7.71 -6.05 4.83
N VAL A 287 7.50 -5.16 5.79
CA VAL A 287 8.18 -5.17 7.09
C VAL A 287 7.11 -5.26 8.16
N SER A 288 7.26 -6.16 9.13
CA SER A 288 6.21 -6.47 10.11
C SER A 288 6.74 -6.75 11.51
N ASP A 289 5.82 -6.74 12.47
CA ASP A 289 6.00 -7.20 13.84
C ASP A 289 4.73 -7.92 14.31
N THR A 290 4.88 -8.74 15.35
CA THR A 290 3.79 -9.46 16.03
C THR A 290 3.51 -8.90 17.43
N SER A 291 4.36 -8.00 17.94
CA SER A 291 4.20 -7.39 19.26
C SER A 291 3.81 -5.91 19.15
N ILE A 292 2.61 -5.57 19.60
CA ILE A 292 2.13 -4.18 19.62
C ILE A 292 2.74 -3.44 20.83
N PRO A 293 3.45 -2.30 20.63
CA PRO A 293 4.08 -1.56 21.72
C PRO A 293 3.07 -0.75 22.55
N GLU A 294 3.48 -0.36 23.76
CA GLU A 294 2.74 0.58 24.60
C GLU A 294 2.54 1.91 23.84
N GLY A 295 1.27 2.31 23.64
CA GLY A 295 0.89 3.45 22.79
C GLY A 295 0.49 3.10 21.35
N ASN A 296 0.46 1.80 21.00
CA ASN A 296 -0.10 1.24 19.76
C ASN A 296 0.50 1.78 18.45
N THR A 297 1.67 2.42 18.51
CA THR A 297 2.32 3.06 17.37
C THR A 297 3.76 2.58 17.25
N LYS A 298 4.18 2.23 16.03
CA LYS A 298 5.54 1.78 15.74
C LYS A 298 6.06 2.34 14.41
N THR A 299 7.35 2.68 14.37
CA THR A 299 8.07 3.01 13.13
C THR A 299 8.63 1.76 12.48
N PHE A 300 8.35 1.58 11.19
CA PHE A 300 8.93 0.55 10.34
C PHE A 300 9.91 1.19 9.36
N VAL A 301 11.11 0.61 9.23
CA VAL A 301 12.15 1.07 8.30
C VAL A 301 12.09 0.19 7.05
N LEU A 302 11.75 0.80 5.92
CA LEU A 302 11.85 0.17 4.60
C LEU A 302 13.31 0.28 4.14
N THR A 303 13.87 -0.82 3.64
CA THR A 303 15.27 -0.94 3.21
C THR A 303 15.37 -1.53 1.80
N ASP A 304 16.59 -1.56 1.25
CA ASP A 304 16.89 -2.08 -0.09
C ASP A 304 16.06 -1.42 -1.22
N LEU A 305 15.70 -0.15 -1.02
CA LEU A 305 14.96 0.61 -2.01
C LEU A 305 15.89 1.04 -3.16
N SER A 306 15.36 1.00 -4.38
CA SER A 306 16.01 1.61 -5.55
C SER A 306 15.89 3.14 -5.49
N GLN A 307 16.99 3.86 -5.76
CA GLN A 307 17.01 5.32 -5.85
C GLN A 307 16.09 5.87 -6.96
N ARG A 308 15.68 7.15 -6.87
CA ARG A 308 14.74 7.81 -7.80
C ARG A 308 13.47 7.00 -8.14
N THR A 309 13.04 6.10 -7.27
CA THR A 309 11.91 5.23 -7.52
C THR A 309 10.74 5.62 -6.63
N THR A 310 9.56 5.73 -7.23
CA THR A 310 8.31 5.90 -6.49
C THR A 310 7.87 4.55 -5.92
N TYR A 311 7.63 4.52 -4.61
CA TYR A 311 7.04 3.40 -3.90
C TYR A 311 5.67 3.79 -3.36
N TYR A 312 4.72 2.89 -3.56
CA TYR A 312 3.41 2.89 -2.93
C TYR A 312 3.49 2.02 -1.68
N TYR A 313 2.83 2.43 -0.60
CA TYR A 313 2.87 1.71 0.67
C TYR A 313 1.56 1.90 1.44
N GLN A 314 1.25 0.95 2.31
CA GLN A 314 0.14 1.05 3.25
C GLN A 314 0.44 0.23 4.51
N ALA A 315 -0.07 0.69 5.65
CA ALA A 315 -0.12 -0.10 6.86
C ALA A 315 -1.10 -1.27 6.69
N TYR A 316 -0.83 -2.38 7.38
CA TYR A 316 -1.79 -3.49 7.50
C TYR A 316 -1.75 -4.10 8.90
N ALA A 317 -2.82 -4.81 9.25
CA ALA A 317 -2.90 -5.69 10.42
C ALA A 317 -3.64 -6.99 10.04
N LEU A 318 -3.08 -8.14 10.39
CA LEU A 318 -3.68 -9.47 10.23
C LEU A 318 -4.52 -9.79 11.47
N VAL A 319 -5.83 -9.92 11.29
CA VAL A 319 -6.82 -10.22 12.33
C VAL A 319 -7.48 -11.54 12.00
N GLY A 320 -7.25 -12.58 12.80
CA GLY A 320 -7.75 -13.92 12.46
C GLY A 320 -7.10 -14.46 11.18
N SER A 321 -7.83 -14.48 10.07
CA SER A 321 -7.38 -14.83 8.71
C SER A 321 -7.42 -13.66 7.73
N ASP A 322 -7.94 -12.51 8.16
CA ASP A 322 -8.25 -11.37 7.29
C ASP A 322 -7.28 -10.21 7.53
N TYR A 323 -7.10 -9.38 6.51
CA TYR A 323 -6.23 -8.21 6.57
C TYR A 323 -7.04 -6.91 6.66
N VAL A 324 -6.70 -6.10 7.64
CA VAL A 324 -7.13 -4.71 7.75
C VAL A 324 -6.05 -3.82 7.14
N TYR A 325 -6.45 -2.82 6.37
CA TYR A 325 -5.52 -1.93 5.67
C TYR A 325 -5.71 -0.47 6.09
N GLY A 326 -4.59 0.24 6.19
CA GLY A 326 -4.57 1.69 6.27
C GLY A 326 -4.63 2.34 4.89
N LYS A 327 -4.58 3.67 4.87
CA LYS A 327 -4.58 4.44 3.62
C LYS A 327 -3.36 4.11 2.75
N LYS A 328 -3.57 4.02 1.44
CA LYS A 328 -2.50 3.97 0.43
C LYS A 328 -1.83 5.33 0.30
N LEU A 329 -0.51 5.35 0.43
CA LEU A 329 0.32 6.53 0.24
C LEU A 329 1.48 6.20 -0.70
N GLN A 330 2.22 7.21 -1.13
CA GLN A 330 3.42 7.03 -1.94
C GLN A 330 4.54 8.00 -1.51
N PHE A 331 5.78 7.62 -1.76
CA PHE A 331 6.96 8.49 -1.67
C PHE A 331 7.92 8.16 -2.82
N THR A 332 8.83 9.08 -3.14
CA THR A 332 9.89 8.85 -4.11
C THR A 332 11.24 8.93 -3.41
N THR A 333 12.05 7.87 -3.50
CA THR A 333 13.41 7.86 -2.95
C THR A 333 14.27 8.93 -3.61
N GLN A 334 15.20 9.49 -2.85
CA GLN A 334 16.14 10.49 -3.35
C GLN A 334 17.16 9.87 -4.33
N PRO A 335 17.86 10.67 -5.16
CA PRO A 335 19.05 10.18 -5.86
C PRO A 335 20.20 9.93 -4.87
N LYS A 336 21.07 8.97 -5.18
CA LYS A 336 22.28 8.66 -4.39
C LYS A 336 23.24 9.86 -4.35
N PHE A 337 23.43 10.51 -5.50
CA PHE A 337 24.23 11.71 -5.63
C PHE A 337 23.31 12.90 -5.94
N PRO A 338 23.31 13.97 -5.11
CA PRO A 338 22.50 15.16 -5.37
C PRO A 338 22.79 15.75 -6.75
N GLU A 339 21.75 16.13 -7.48
CA GLU A 339 21.89 16.77 -8.80
C GLU A 339 22.40 18.21 -8.66
N PRO A 340 23.33 18.66 -9.53
CA PRO A 340 23.90 19.99 -9.44
C PRO A 340 23.03 21.04 -10.12
N GLU A 341 23.18 22.28 -9.66
CA GLU A 341 22.73 23.43 -10.44
C GLU A 341 23.51 23.54 -11.76
N ILE A 342 22.84 24.02 -12.81
CA ILE A 342 23.45 24.25 -14.12
C ILE A 342 24.03 25.68 -14.17
N VAL A 343 25.29 25.80 -14.56
CA VAL A 343 25.97 27.10 -14.76
C VAL A 343 26.36 27.25 -16.23
N ASP A 344 25.81 28.28 -16.87
CA ASP A 344 26.18 28.69 -18.22
C ASP A 344 27.30 29.73 -18.17
N LEU A 345 28.51 29.32 -18.53
CA LEU A 345 29.68 30.20 -18.64
C LEU A 345 29.77 30.86 -20.03
N GLY A 346 28.79 30.72 -20.90
CA GLY A 346 28.86 31.19 -22.29
C GLY A 346 29.86 30.43 -23.15
N LEU A 347 30.05 29.14 -22.85
CA LEU A 347 30.90 28.21 -23.59
C LEU A 347 30.04 27.33 -24.51
N SER A 348 30.63 26.32 -25.15
CA SER A 348 29.88 25.37 -26.01
C SER A 348 28.90 24.48 -25.22
N VAL A 349 29.14 24.29 -23.91
CA VAL A 349 28.28 23.52 -23.01
C VAL A 349 28.10 24.23 -21.67
N LYS A 350 27.05 23.84 -20.93
CA LYS A 350 26.82 24.29 -19.56
C LYS A 350 27.47 23.33 -18.58
N TRP A 351 27.85 23.82 -17.40
CA TRP A 351 28.65 23.06 -16.43
C TRP A 351 27.87 22.80 -15.14
N ALA A 352 28.16 21.67 -14.50
CA ALA A 352 27.70 21.38 -13.14
C ALA A 352 28.34 22.36 -12.15
N LYS A 353 27.52 22.95 -11.27
CA LYS A 353 27.99 23.90 -10.25
C LYS A 353 28.94 23.27 -9.23
N TRP A 354 28.80 21.97 -8.94
CA TRP A 354 29.67 21.20 -8.05
C TRP A 354 30.06 19.84 -8.66
N ASN A 355 31.06 19.17 -8.06
CA ASN A 355 31.51 17.84 -8.47
C ASN A 355 30.44 16.77 -8.24
N MET A 356 30.45 15.70 -9.02
CA MET A 356 29.63 14.51 -8.74
C MET A 356 29.87 14.02 -7.31
N GLY A 357 28.80 13.78 -6.56
CA GLY A 357 28.84 13.37 -5.15
C GLY A 357 29.12 14.47 -4.12
N ALA A 358 29.28 15.73 -4.54
CA ALA A 358 29.35 16.88 -3.63
C ALA A 358 27.95 17.32 -3.17
N LYS A 359 27.85 17.88 -1.95
CA LYS A 359 26.61 18.51 -1.45
C LYS A 359 26.63 20.02 -1.64
N THR A 360 27.83 20.61 -1.67
CA THR A 360 28.07 22.04 -1.85
C THR A 360 29.21 22.28 -2.83
N GLU A 361 29.34 23.52 -3.33
CA GLU A 361 30.42 23.93 -4.23
C GLU A 361 31.81 23.72 -3.65
N ALA A 362 31.95 23.80 -2.31
CA ALA A 362 33.23 23.65 -1.63
C ALA A 362 33.62 22.18 -1.37
N ASP A 363 32.73 21.21 -1.56
CA ASP A 363 33.08 19.81 -1.32
C ASP A 363 33.88 19.23 -2.49
N PHE A 364 34.84 18.34 -2.19
CA PHE A 364 35.60 17.63 -3.23
C PHE A 364 34.73 16.74 -4.12
N GLY A 365 33.58 16.29 -3.61
CA GLY A 365 32.74 15.28 -4.24
C GLY A 365 33.29 13.87 -4.10
N GLY A 366 32.76 12.96 -4.91
CA GLY A 366 33.21 11.58 -5.01
C GLY A 366 34.39 11.41 -5.97
N TYR A 367 35.03 10.24 -5.85
CA TYR A 367 36.15 9.82 -6.69
C TYR A 367 35.71 8.58 -7.44
N PHE A 368 35.84 8.60 -8.76
CA PHE A 368 35.22 7.59 -9.61
C PHE A 368 36.24 7.01 -10.57
N GLY A 369 36.23 5.70 -10.75
CA GLY A 369 36.97 5.07 -11.84
C GLY A 369 36.27 5.34 -13.16
N TRP A 370 37.05 5.45 -14.23
CA TRP A 370 36.51 5.81 -15.52
C TRP A 370 35.61 4.68 -16.07
N GLY A 371 34.38 5.01 -16.45
CA GLY A 371 33.43 4.02 -16.96
C GLY A 371 32.74 3.16 -15.90
N ASP A 372 32.82 3.52 -14.61
CA ASP A 372 31.97 2.96 -13.55
C ASP A 372 30.67 3.80 -13.41
N PRO A 373 29.52 3.29 -13.86
CA PRO A 373 28.27 4.02 -13.75
C PRO A 373 27.65 4.02 -12.35
N THR A 374 28.15 3.22 -11.41
CA THR A 374 27.61 3.07 -10.05
C THR A 374 28.30 3.98 -9.03
N GLY A 375 29.57 4.30 -9.29
CA GLY A 375 30.46 4.95 -8.33
C GLY A 375 30.80 4.08 -7.12
N GLU A 376 30.67 2.75 -7.24
CA GLU A 376 30.92 1.77 -6.17
C GLU A 376 32.07 0.81 -6.51
N LEU A 377 32.66 0.90 -7.71
CA LEU A 377 33.73 0.00 -8.11
C LEU A 377 35.08 0.51 -7.58
N PHE A 378 35.62 -0.21 -6.59
CA PHE A 378 36.94 0.02 -5.98
C PHE A 378 37.87 -1.16 -6.29
N SER A 379 38.22 -1.34 -7.57
CA SER A 379 39.08 -2.43 -8.03
C SER A 379 40.40 -1.91 -8.58
N ASN A 380 41.48 -2.67 -8.41
CA ASN A 380 42.75 -2.39 -9.07
C ASN A 380 42.82 -3.00 -10.49
N ASP A 381 41.85 -3.84 -10.88
CA ASP A 381 41.79 -4.44 -12.21
C ASP A 381 41.11 -3.48 -13.20
N VAL A 382 41.91 -2.92 -14.10
CA VAL A 382 41.46 -2.00 -15.17
C VAL A 382 40.43 -2.60 -16.13
N THR A 383 40.33 -3.93 -16.21
CA THR A 383 39.40 -4.63 -17.12
C THR A 383 37.97 -4.68 -16.60
N GLU A 384 37.76 -4.41 -15.31
CA GLU A 384 36.44 -4.31 -14.69
C GLU A 384 35.75 -2.97 -15.01
N TYR A 385 36.53 -1.95 -15.33
CA TYR A 385 36.07 -0.61 -15.69
C TYR A 385 35.71 -0.52 -17.18
N ALA A 386 34.49 -0.03 -17.47
CA ALA A 386 33.92 0.03 -18.82
C ALA A 386 33.90 -1.35 -19.54
N LYS A 387 33.56 -2.42 -18.81
CA LYS A 387 33.55 -3.79 -19.36
C LYS A 387 32.59 -3.91 -20.55
N GLY A 388 33.11 -4.34 -21.70
CA GLY A 388 32.33 -4.47 -22.93
C GLY A 388 32.09 -3.15 -23.67
N LEU A 389 32.90 -2.12 -23.40
CA LEU A 389 32.91 -0.87 -24.15
C LEU A 389 33.36 -1.10 -25.61
N THR A 390 32.62 -0.52 -26.55
CA THR A 390 32.91 -0.59 -28.00
C THR A 390 33.22 0.78 -28.62
N THR A 391 33.07 1.86 -27.85
CA THR A 391 33.32 3.26 -28.26
C THR A 391 34.53 3.83 -27.54
N LYS A 392 35.20 4.84 -28.13
CA LYS A 392 36.28 5.59 -27.49
C LYS A 392 35.79 6.76 -26.65
N ASP A 393 34.50 7.09 -26.70
CA ASP A 393 33.91 8.17 -25.93
C ASP A 393 32.68 7.64 -25.18
N ILE A 394 32.68 7.76 -23.85
CA ILE A 394 31.58 7.29 -23.01
C ILE A 394 30.52 8.36 -22.76
N ALA A 395 30.70 9.60 -23.22
CA ALA A 395 29.81 10.71 -22.88
C ALA A 395 28.35 10.36 -23.20
N GLY A 396 27.47 10.47 -22.20
CA GLY A 396 26.04 10.16 -22.35
C GLY A 396 25.69 8.68 -22.51
N THR A 397 26.66 7.78 -22.51
CA THR A 397 26.42 6.32 -22.55
C THR A 397 26.08 5.77 -21.17
N LYS A 398 25.70 4.49 -21.09
CA LYS A 398 25.48 3.80 -19.81
C LYS A 398 26.74 3.66 -18.93
N TYR A 399 27.94 3.95 -19.43
CA TYR A 399 29.20 3.90 -18.68
C TYR A 399 29.58 5.28 -18.09
N ASP A 400 28.90 6.35 -18.52
CA ASP A 400 29.09 7.69 -17.99
C ASP A 400 28.34 7.83 -16.67
N ILE A 401 29.08 8.05 -15.58
CA ILE A 401 28.49 8.19 -14.25
C ILE A 401 27.57 9.41 -14.12
N ALA A 402 27.86 10.51 -14.82
CA ALA A 402 26.97 11.67 -14.81
C ALA A 402 25.65 11.34 -15.50
N ARG A 403 25.68 10.64 -16.62
CA ARG A 403 24.44 10.17 -17.25
C ARG A 403 23.71 9.13 -16.41
N ALA A 404 24.42 8.15 -15.88
CA ALA A 404 23.83 7.04 -15.11
C ALA A 404 23.24 7.51 -13.78
N GLN A 405 23.90 8.45 -13.10
CA GLN A 405 23.52 8.90 -11.76
C GLN A 405 22.77 10.23 -11.73
N TRP A 406 22.84 11.09 -12.74
CA TRP A 406 22.04 12.32 -12.82
C TRP A 406 20.97 12.29 -13.91
N GLY A 407 20.96 11.30 -14.79
CA GLY A 407 19.94 11.18 -15.82
C GLY A 407 20.12 12.18 -16.96
N GLY A 408 19.02 12.48 -17.67
CA GLY A 408 19.00 13.11 -19.00
C GLY A 408 19.97 14.29 -19.18
N LYS A 409 20.56 14.47 -20.36
CA LYS A 409 21.53 15.52 -20.75
C LYS A 409 22.80 15.75 -19.91
N TRP A 410 22.90 15.29 -18.66
CA TRP A 410 24.16 15.27 -17.93
C TRP A 410 25.13 14.25 -18.53
N ARG A 411 26.40 14.61 -18.68
CA ARG A 411 27.46 13.72 -19.17
C ARG A 411 28.85 14.20 -18.73
N LEU A 412 29.84 13.31 -18.80
CA LEU A 412 31.23 13.72 -18.71
C LEU A 412 31.57 14.68 -19.88
N PRO A 413 32.45 15.67 -19.64
CA PRO A 413 32.94 16.55 -20.69
C PRO A 413 33.94 15.83 -21.60
N THR A 414 33.95 16.18 -22.88
CA THR A 414 35.02 15.81 -23.81
C THR A 414 36.30 16.57 -23.48
N THR A 415 37.44 16.14 -24.04
CA THR A 415 38.71 16.87 -23.83
C THR A 415 38.68 18.27 -24.46
N LYS A 416 37.92 18.45 -25.54
CA LYS A 416 37.69 19.75 -26.19
C LYS A 416 36.92 20.72 -25.30
N GLU A 417 35.87 20.24 -24.63
CA GLU A 417 35.05 21.05 -23.71
C GLU A 417 35.84 21.43 -22.46
N LEU A 418 36.63 20.50 -21.91
CA LEU A 418 37.57 20.82 -20.83
C LEU A 418 38.55 21.91 -21.25
N LYS A 419 39.16 21.76 -22.44
CA LYS A 419 40.07 22.78 -23.00
C LYS A 419 39.40 24.11 -23.26
N GLU A 420 38.10 24.14 -23.50
CA GLU A 420 37.38 25.38 -23.74
C GLU A 420 37.37 26.30 -22.51
N LEU A 421 37.46 25.76 -21.29
CA LEU A 421 37.55 26.55 -20.07
C LEU A 421 38.78 27.48 -20.05
N GLU A 422 39.82 27.23 -20.86
CA GLU A 422 40.97 28.12 -21.02
C GLU A 422 40.57 29.51 -21.57
N LYS A 423 39.40 29.64 -22.19
CA LYS A 423 38.82 30.92 -22.66
C LYS A 423 38.23 31.78 -21.54
N CYS A 424 37.98 31.23 -20.34
CA CYS A 424 37.38 31.92 -19.20
C CYS A 424 38.40 32.78 -18.44
N THR A 425 37.98 33.50 -17.39
CA THR A 425 38.90 34.14 -16.44
C THR A 425 39.14 33.21 -15.25
N TRP A 426 40.41 33.01 -14.86
CA TRP A 426 40.79 32.10 -13.78
C TRP A 426 41.39 32.87 -12.59
N SER A 427 40.88 32.61 -11.39
CA SER A 427 41.50 33.07 -10.14
C SER A 427 41.72 31.91 -9.17
N TYR A 428 42.82 31.98 -8.45
CA TYR A 428 43.13 31.02 -7.38
C TYR A 428 42.55 31.51 -6.07
N THR A 429 42.02 30.60 -5.25
CA THR A 429 41.72 30.88 -3.85
C THR A 429 42.22 29.75 -2.94
N PRO A 430 42.88 30.07 -1.82
CA PRO A 430 43.23 29.09 -0.79
C PRO A 430 42.07 28.82 0.18
N ASN A 431 40.95 29.54 0.05
CA ASN A 431 39.85 29.46 1.00
C ASN A 431 38.53 29.82 0.32
N TYR A 432 37.95 28.89 -0.43
CA TYR A 432 36.66 29.11 -1.07
C TYR A 432 35.52 29.15 -0.04
N ASN A 433 34.76 30.26 -0.01
CA ASN A 433 33.62 30.50 0.88
C ASN A 433 33.88 30.20 2.38
N ASP A 434 35.08 30.55 2.86
CA ASP A 434 35.49 30.34 4.26
C ASP A 434 35.48 28.87 4.72
N LYS A 435 35.65 27.92 3.80
CA LYS A 435 35.69 26.46 4.08
C LYS A 435 37.10 25.86 4.14
N GLY A 436 38.15 26.65 3.89
CA GLY A 436 39.53 26.18 3.86
C GLY A 436 39.85 25.25 2.68
N ILE A 437 39.06 25.32 1.61
CA ILE A 437 39.23 24.48 0.43
C ILE A 437 39.91 25.29 -0.67
N GLU A 438 41.07 24.80 -1.11
CA GLU A 438 41.88 25.43 -2.15
C GLU A 438 41.42 25.02 -3.55
N GLY A 439 41.50 25.94 -4.52
CA GLY A 439 41.11 25.62 -5.90
C GLY A 439 41.04 26.81 -6.85
N TRP A 440 40.47 26.55 -8.01
CA TRP A 440 40.33 27.50 -9.11
C TRP A 440 38.89 27.97 -9.25
N ILE A 441 38.69 29.28 -9.22
CA ILE A 441 37.44 29.91 -9.64
C ILE A 441 37.58 30.23 -11.13
N VAL A 442 36.69 29.65 -11.93
CA VAL A 442 36.61 29.84 -13.37
C VAL A 442 35.36 30.64 -13.66
N SER A 443 35.51 31.84 -14.22
CA SER A 443 34.42 32.77 -14.45
C SER A 443 34.36 33.28 -15.88
N ASN A 444 33.16 33.42 -16.41
CA ASN A 444 32.90 34.05 -17.70
C ASN A 444 31.46 34.56 -17.74
N ASN A 445 31.20 35.61 -18.51
CA ASN A 445 29.87 36.23 -18.65
C ASN A 445 29.15 36.53 -17.31
N GLY A 446 29.90 36.93 -16.28
CA GLY A 446 29.36 37.25 -14.95
C GLY A 446 28.89 36.03 -14.13
N LYS A 447 29.16 34.81 -14.60
CA LYS A 447 28.94 33.55 -13.89
C LYS A 447 30.28 32.91 -13.53
N GLN A 448 30.29 32.03 -12.53
CA GLN A 448 31.49 31.33 -12.09
C GLN A 448 31.19 29.93 -11.58
N ILE A 449 32.20 29.06 -11.66
CA ILE A 449 32.24 27.75 -11.01
C ILE A 449 33.56 27.57 -10.27
N PHE A 450 33.55 26.77 -9.21
CA PHE A 450 34.74 26.45 -8.44
C PHE A 450 35.18 25.00 -8.67
N PHE A 451 36.44 24.82 -9.08
CA PHE A 451 37.12 23.55 -9.20
C PHE A 451 38.06 23.35 -8.01
N PRO A 452 37.66 22.60 -6.98
CA PRO A 452 38.54 22.32 -5.86
C PRO A 452 39.75 21.51 -6.30
N ARG A 453 40.87 21.68 -5.60
CA ARG A 453 42.06 20.80 -5.72
C ARG A 453 41.81 19.48 -4.99
N ALA A 454 40.99 18.66 -5.62
CA ALA A 454 40.49 17.42 -5.06
C ALA A 454 41.45 16.24 -5.27
N GLY A 455 42.60 16.38 -5.92
CA GLY A 455 43.54 15.26 -6.13
C GLY A 455 42.89 14.01 -6.75
N TRP A 456 43.38 12.84 -6.36
CA TRP A 456 42.86 11.54 -6.82
C TRP A 456 43.00 10.47 -5.74
N ARG A 457 42.35 9.31 -5.95
CA ARG A 457 42.42 8.15 -5.06
C ARG A 457 42.77 6.85 -5.79
N ARG A 458 43.37 5.92 -5.05
CA ARG A 458 43.48 4.51 -5.47
C ARG A 458 42.25 3.72 -5.03
N ALA A 459 42.12 2.50 -5.55
CA ALA A 459 41.06 1.57 -5.15
C ALA A 459 41.10 1.23 -3.64
N ASP A 460 42.26 1.31 -2.98
CA ASP A 460 42.42 1.16 -1.53
C ASP A 460 42.00 2.41 -0.72
N ASN A 461 41.42 3.41 -1.39
CA ASN A 461 40.97 4.69 -0.85
C ASN A 461 42.10 5.62 -0.36
N SER A 462 43.38 5.31 -0.61
CA SER A 462 44.49 6.23 -0.36
C SER A 462 44.36 7.48 -1.24
N SER A 463 44.47 8.66 -0.61
CA SER A 463 44.32 9.96 -1.28
C SER A 463 45.67 10.58 -1.61
N HIS A 464 45.80 11.17 -2.79
CA HIS A 464 47.04 11.74 -3.32
C HIS A 464 46.75 13.12 -3.92
N GLY A 465 47.58 14.12 -3.59
CA GLY A 465 47.48 15.48 -4.13
C GLY A 465 46.22 16.27 -3.71
N ILE A 466 45.58 15.90 -2.59
CA ILE A 466 44.46 16.69 -2.04
C ILE A 466 44.97 18.04 -1.56
N GLY A 467 44.38 19.13 -2.03
CA GLY A 467 44.82 20.51 -1.76
C GLY A 467 45.87 21.02 -2.76
N ASP A 468 46.62 20.12 -3.39
CA ASP A 468 47.70 20.46 -4.32
C ASP A 468 47.25 20.43 -5.78
N ASP A 469 46.48 19.40 -6.16
CA ASP A 469 46.16 19.10 -7.55
C ASP A 469 44.66 19.12 -7.84
N ALA A 470 44.30 19.59 -9.04
CA ALA A 470 42.92 19.61 -9.55
C ALA A 470 42.80 18.72 -10.80
N TYR A 471 42.28 17.51 -10.60
CA TYR A 471 42.11 16.48 -11.65
C TYR A 471 40.64 16.21 -11.94
N TYR A 472 40.29 16.08 -13.22
CA TYR A 472 38.92 15.82 -13.66
C TYR A 472 38.87 14.87 -14.85
N TRP A 473 38.10 13.79 -14.75
CA TRP A 473 37.91 12.87 -15.87
C TRP A 473 37.30 13.58 -17.09
N SER A 474 37.80 13.23 -18.29
CA SER A 474 37.06 13.44 -19.53
C SER A 474 36.32 12.17 -19.92
N SER A 475 35.41 12.28 -20.88
CA SER A 475 34.66 11.15 -21.43
C SER A 475 35.46 10.27 -22.41
N GLU A 476 36.69 10.64 -22.74
CA GLU A 476 37.45 10.03 -23.84
C GLU A 476 38.46 9.00 -23.34
N LEU A 477 38.53 7.86 -24.03
CA LEU A 477 39.55 6.83 -23.87
C LEU A 477 40.91 7.35 -24.38
N ALA A 478 42.01 6.81 -23.86
CA ALA A 478 43.33 7.07 -24.42
C ALA A 478 43.44 6.53 -25.86
N ASP A 479 44.26 7.19 -26.69
CA ASP A 479 44.35 6.86 -28.11
C ASP A 479 45.12 5.56 -28.37
N ASP A 480 46.09 5.25 -27.49
CA ASP A 480 47.08 4.18 -27.57
C ASP A 480 46.93 3.08 -26.51
N SER A 481 45.99 3.23 -25.56
CA SER A 481 45.77 2.28 -24.46
C SER A 481 44.28 2.08 -24.15
N PRO A 482 43.72 0.86 -24.32
CA PRO A 482 42.33 0.57 -23.93
C PRO A 482 42.12 0.49 -22.41
N ASN A 483 43.22 0.49 -21.65
CA ASN A 483 43.23 0.43 -20.18
C ASN A 483 43.29 1.81 -19.53
N SER A 484 43.44 2.86 -20.34
CA SER A 484 43.61 4.24 -19.88
C SER A 484 42.55 5.16 -20.47
N ALA A 485 42.21 6.21 -19.75
CA ALA A 485 41.33 7.27 -20.20
C ALA A 485 42.01 8.64 -20.04
N LYS A 486 41.47 9.64 -20.72
CA LYS A 486 41.97 11.02 -20.69
C LYS A 486 41.37 11.77 -19.50
N TYR A 487 42.17 12.59 -18.84
CA TYR A 487 41.71 13.50 -17.79
C TYR A 487 42.37 14.88 -17.97
N ALA A 488 41.74 15.90 -17.38
CA ALA A 488 42.27 17.25 -17.30
C ALA A 488 42.98 17.49 -15.97
N GLN A 489 44.18 18.08 -16.03
CA GLN A 489 44.88 18.66 -14.89
C GLN A 489 44.89 20.18 -15.01
N LEU A 490 44.44 20.87 -13.97
CA LEU A 490 44.34 22.33 -13.93
C LEU A 490 45.60 22.92 -13.28
N LEU A 491 46.67 23.05 -14.07
CA LEU A 491 48.02 23.38 -13.62
C LEU A 491 48.27 24.87 -13.36
N GLY A 492 47.52 25.76 -13.99
CA GLY A 492 47.75 27.20 -13.86
C GLY A 492 46.60 28.04 -14.37
N LYS A 493 46.73 29.37 -14.23
CA LYS A 493 45.73 30.30 -14.77
C LYS A 493 45.54 30.03 -16.25
N ASN A 494 44.30 29.72 -16.65
CA ASN A 494 43.93 29.49 -18.04
C ASN A 494 44.67 28.34 -18.73
N TYR A 495 45.26 27.41 -17.97
CA TYR A 495 46.04 26.31 -18.54
C TYR A 495 45.57 24.97 -17.99
N ILE A 496 45.04 24.15 -18.89
CA ILE A 496 44.60 22.78 -18.64
C ILE A 496 45.51 21.85 -19.41
N GLU A 497 46.13 20.89 -18.76
CA GLU A 497 46.82 19.80 -19.45
C GLU A 497 45.87 18.61 -19.61
N ILE A 498 45.80 18.05 -20.83
CA ILE A 498 45.09 16.79 -21.07
C ILE A 498 46.12 15.68 -21.11
N THR A 499 45.98 14.72 -20.21
CA THR A 499 46.89 13.58 -20.09
C THR A 499 46.07 12.30 -19.86
N THR A 500 46.72 11.16 -19.64
CA THR A 500 46.06 9.86 -19.49
C THR A 500 46.39 9.20 -18.16
N SER A 501 45.41 8.48 -17.60
CA SER A 501 45.59 7.63 -16.42
C SER A 501 44.85 6.31 -16.60
N LEU A 502 45.24 5.28 -15.83
CA LEU A 502 44.54 4.01 -15.81
C LEU A 502 43.09 4.22 -15.35
N LYS A 503 42.14 3.52 -15.98
CA LYS A 503 40.71 3.63 -15.66
C LYS A 503 40.36 3.33 -14.20
N CYS A 504 41.18 2.53 -13.52
CA CYS A 504 41.00 2.16 -12.11
C CYS A 504 41.42 3.26 -11.12
N ILE A 505 42.07 4.33 -11.57
CA ILE A 505 42.36 5.49 -10.72
C ILE A 505 41.06 6.27 -10.51
N LEU A 506 40.77 6.60 -9.26
CA LEU A 506 39.54 7.28 -8.89
C LEU A 506 39.77 8.79 -8.94
N ILE A 507 39.20 9.45 -9.95
CA ILE A 507 39.34 10.89 -10.18
C ILE A 507 37.97 11.56 -10.03
N PRO A 508 37.92 12.80 -9.50
CA PRO A 508 36.68 13.59 -9.47
C PRO A 508 36.06 13.79 -10.85
N VAL A 509 34.74 13.95 -10.88
CA VAL A 509 33.96 14.22 -12.10
C VAL A 509 33.26 15.57 -11.97
N ARG A 510 33.52 16.46 -12.93
CA ARG A 510 32.75 17.70 -13.15
C ARG A 510 31.99 17.55 -14.46
N ALA A 511 30.70 17.26 -14.37
CA ALA A 511 29.88 17.00 -15.55
C ALA A 511 29.51 18.29 -16.32
N VAL A 512 29.09 18.10 -17.56
CA VAL A 512 28.49 19.11 -18.42
C VAL A 512 27.06 18.74 -18.79
N TYR A 513 26.30 19.72 -19.25
CA TYR A 513 24.89 19.62 -19.62
C TYR A 513 24.66 20.22 -21.01
N ASP A 514 24.09 19.43 -21.92
CA ASP A 514 23.79 19.86 -23.30
C ASP A 514 22.47 20.65 -23.39
N GLU A 515 22.45 21.75 -24.15
CA GLU A 515 21.20 22.30 -24.74
C GLU A 515 20.97 21.66 -26.12
N PRO A 516 19.72 21.52 -26.61
CA PRO A 516 19.49 20.92 -27.93
C PRO A 516 20.02 21.85 -29.03
N GLY A 517 21.18 21.52 -29.60
CA GLY A 517 21.64 22.10 -30.88
C GLY A 517 20.97 21.39 -32.07
N GLU A 518 20.73 22.10 -33.17
CA GLU A 518 19.94 21.67 -34.35
C GLU A 518 20.38 20.36 -35.03
N ASN A 519 21.49 19.74 -34.61
CA ASN A 519 21.99 18.47 -35.15
C ASN A 519 22.20 17.37 -34.09
N TYR A 520 21.56 17.48 -32.93
CA TYR A 520 21.57 16.44 -31.90
C TYR A 520 20.34 15.54 -31.99
N THR A 521 20.52 14.24 -32.30
CA THR A 521 19.53 13.20 -32.06
C THR A 521 19.87 12.50 -30.74
N PRO A 522 19.05 12.64 -29.67
CA PRO A 522 19.29 11.94 -28.42
C PRO A 522 19.08 10.42 -28.61
N ASP A 523 20.05 9.62 -28.17
CA ASP A 523 19.80 8.22 -27.79
C ASP A 523 18.96 8.25 -26.49
N PRO A 524 17.88 7.45 -26.35
CA PRO A 524 16.97 7.57 -25.23
C PRO A 524 17.63 7.00 -23.98
N THR A 525 18.29 7.87 -23.20
CA THR A 525 18.54 7.54 -21.81
C THR A 525 17.20 7.57 -21.06
N PRO A 526 16.92 6.57 -20.21
CA PRO A 526 15.62 6.43 -19.55
C PRO A 526 15.43 7.58 -18.58
N ASN A 527 14.38 8.39 -18.77
CA ASN A 527 13.85 9.19 -17.68
C ASN A 527 12.60 8.49 -17.12
N PRO A 528 12.52 8.25 -15.80
CA PRO A 528 11.30 7.78 -15.16
C PRO A 528 10.29 8.92 -15.16
N GLY A 529 9.17 8.74 -15.84
CA GLY A 529 7.95 9.52 -15.66
C GLY A 529 8.07 11.03 -15.88
N THR A 530 7.84 11.51 -17.09
CA THR A 530 6.99 12.66 -17.44
C THR A 530 7.19 13.01 -18.91
N ASP A 531 6.12 12.92 -19.69
CA ASP A 531 6.01 13.47 -21.05
C ASP A 531 5.54 14.95 -20.94
N PRO A 532 5.94 15.87 -21.83
CA PRO A 532 5.68 17.29 -21.70
C PRO A 532 4.31 17.68 -22.30
N THR A 533 3.61 18.59 -21.63
CA THR A 533 2.48 19.34 -22.23
C THR A 533 2.98 20.57 -22.99
N PRO A 534 2.29 20.96 -24.08
CA PRO A 534 2.05 22.38 -24.35
C PRO A 534 0.53 22.68 -24.46
N ASN A 535 -0.01 23.25 -23.37
CA ASN A 535 -1.12 24.22 -23.13
C ASN A 535 -2.20 24.55 -24.21
N PRO A 536 -3.44 25.02 -23.87
CA PRO A 536 -4.43 24.68 -22.82
C PRO A 536 -5.84 24.25 -23.38
N ASN A 537 -6.47 23.28 -22.72
CA ASN A 537 -7.92 22.95 -22.63
C ASN A 537 -8.73 22.48 -23.88
N PRO A 538 -9.80 21.67 -23.69
CA PRO A 538 -10.34 21.12 -22.43
C PRO A 538 -10.01 19.62 -22.23
N GLU A 539 -9.79 19.25 -20.97
CA GLU A 539 -9.70 17.92 -20.35
C GLU A 539 -9.90 16.65 -21.23
N PRO A 540 -8.99 15.67 -21.18
CA PRO A 540 -9.33 14.27 -21.41
C PRO A 540 -9.56 13.54 -20.08
N SER A 541 -10.72 12.89 -20.02
CA SER A 541 -11.27 12.01 -18.99
C SER A 541 -10.28 11.00 -18.36
N PRO A 542 -10.41 10.68 -17.05
CA PRO A 542 -9.48 9.79 -16.31
C PRO A 542 -9.68 8.28 -16.54
N ASN A 543 -10.32 7.85 -17.64
CA ASN A 543 -10.56 6.42 -17.88
C ASN A 543 -9.66 5.87 -19.00
N PRO A 544 -8.95 4.74 -18.79
CA PRO A 544 -8.31 4.02 -19.88
C PRO A 544 -9.38 3.63 -20.91
N GLU A 545 -9.07 3.86 -22.19
CA GLU A 545 -9.98 3.60 -23.30
C GLU A 545 -10.48 2.14 -23.26
N PRO A 546 -11.80 1.89 -23.33
CA PRO A 546 -12.34 0.54 -23.19
C PRO A 546 -11.83 -0.39 -24.30
N PRO A 547 -11.76 -1.71 -24.06
CA PRO A 547 -11.29 -2.65 -25.06
C PRO A 547 -12.11 -2.57 -26.36
N SER A 548 -11.45 -2.78 -27.50
CA SER A 548 -12.10 -2.92 -28.80
C SER A 548 -13.26 -3.91 -28.72
N PRO A 549 -14.40 -3.67 -29.40
CA PRO A 549 -15.52 -4.63 -29.45
C PRO A 549 -15.15 -6.00 -30.02
N THR A 550 -14.00 -6.08 -30.70
CA THR A 550 -13.45 -7.31 -31.28
C THR A 550 -12.48 -8.05 -30.35
N ALA A 551 -12.20 -7.50 -29.16
CA ALA A 551 -11.34 -8.14 -28.17
C ALA A 551 -11.96 -9.43 -27.64
N GLY A 552 -11.11 -10.43 -27.39
CA GLY A 552 -11.54 -11.69 -26.76
C GLY A 552 -11.98 -11.48 -25.31
N LYS A 553 -12.54 -12.54 -24.72
CA LYS A 553 -12.93 -12.54 -23.30
C LYS A 553 -11.72 -12.88 -22.43
N ALA A 554 -11.60 -12.21 -21.29
CA ALA A 554 -10.60 -12.53 -20.28
C ALA A 554 -10.98 -13.80 -19.51
N VAL A 555 -10.03 -14.71 -19.37
CA VAL A 555 -10.18 -15.98 -18.66
C VAL A 555 -9.12 -16.07 -17.57
N ASP A 556 -9.56 -16.17 -16.32
CA ASP A 556 -8.71 -16.42 -15.15
C ASP A 556 -8.30 -17.89 -15.08
N LEU A 557 -7.04 -18.18 -15.44
CA LEU A 557 -6.49 -19.53 -15.38
C LEU A 557 -5.81 -19.86 -14.04
N GLY A 558 -5.92 -19.00 -13.03
CA GLY A 558 -5.28 -19.16 -11.72
C GLY A 558 -3.78 -18.87 -11.73
N VAL A 559 -3.33 -18.08 -12.73
CA VAL A 559 -1.96 -17.60 -12.94
C VAL A 559 -1.90 -16.08 -12.77
N SER A 560 -0.73 -15.45 -12.90
CA SER A 560 -0.50 -14.02 -12.62
C SER A 560 -1.30 -13.03 -13.51
N VAL A 561 -1.85 -13.50 -14.64
CA VAL A 561 -2.66 -12.72 -15.58
C VAL A 561 -3.90 -13.48 -16.07
N MET A 562 -4.90 -12.74 -16.54
CA MET A 562 -6.01 -13.31 -17.30
C MET A 562 -5.61 -13.45 -18.78
N TRP A 563 -5.89 -14.61 -19.36
CA TRP A 563 -5.58 -14.91 -20.75
C TRP A 563 -6.81 -14.73 -21.63
N SER A 564 -6.62 -14.30 -22.87
CA SER A 564 -7.73 -14.21 -23.81
C SER A 564 -8.24 -15.60 -24.23
N ASP A 565 -9.54 -15.71 -24.42
CA ASP A 565 -10.18 -16.90 -24.99
C ASP A 565 -9.79 -17.16 -26.47
N ARG A 566 -9.22 -16.19 -27.20
CA ARG A 566 -8.88 -16.30 -28.63
C ARG A 566 -7.63 -15.49 -29.03
N ASN A 567 -7.07 -15.80 -30.21
CA ASN A 567 -5.97 -15.02 -30.80
C ASN A 567 -6.47 -13.70 -31.38
N ILE A 568 -5.56 -12.74 -31.59
CA ILE A 568 -5.87 -11.54 -32.36
C ILE A 568 -6.31 -11.94 -33.78
N GLY A 569 -7.47 -11.43 -34.22
CA GLY A 569 -8.04 -11.72 -35.53
C GLY A 569 -8.80 -13.06 -35.64
N ALA A 570 -8.93 -13.82 -34.56
CA ALA A 570 -9.73 -15.05 -34.50
C ALA A 570 -11.20 -14.77 -34.14
N VAL A 571 -12.14 -15.51 -34.74
CA VAL A 571 -13.58 -15.40 -34.44
C VAL A 571 -14.01 -16.41 -33.37
N LYS A 572 -13.25 -17.48 -33.16
CA LYS A 572 -13.40 -18.44 -32.05
C LYS A 572 -12.05 -18.99 -31.61
N ALA A 573 -12.02 -19.65 -30.45
CA ALA A 573 -10.79 -20.10 -29.80
C ALA A 573 -9.92 -21.07 -30.66
N SER A 574 -10.56 -21.87 -31.52
CA SER A 574 -9.90 -22.82 -32.41
C SER A 574 -9.33 -22.19 -33.69
N ASP A 575 -9.73 -20.96 -34.04
CA ASP A 575 -9.21 -20.30 -35.24
C ASP A 575 -7.77 -19.83 -34.97
N ALA A 576 -6.90 -19.95 -35.96
CA ALA A 576 -5.52 -19.46 -35.84
C ALA A 576 -5.50 -17.95 -35.55
N GLY A 577 -6.32 -17.17 -36.25
CA GLY A 577 -6.30 -15.71 -36.22
C GLY A 577 -5.31 -15.13 -37.22
N LYS A 578 -4.82 -13.92 -36.94
CA LYS A 578 -3.86 -13.22 -37.78
C LYS A 578 -2.42 -13.46 -37.31
N TYR A 579 -1.49 -13.39 -38.25
CA TYR A 579 -0.05 -13.49 -37.98
C TYR A 579 0.55 -12.09 -37.93
N PHE A 580 1.51 -11.88 -37.06
CA PHE A 580 2.19 -10.59 -36.90
C PHE A 580 3.69 -10.83 -36.88
N ALA A 581 4.44 -9.94 -37.52
CA ALA A 581 5.88 -9.89 -37.26
C ALA A 581 6.08 -9.28 -35.86
N TRP A 582 7.18 -9.63 -35.19
CA TRP A 582 7.40 -9.14 -33.84
C TRP A 582 7.55 -7.61 -33.84
N ALA A 583 6.90 -6.91 -32.91
CA ALA A 583 6.82 -5.45 -32.85
C ALA A 583 6.11 -4.74 -34.04
N GLU A 584 5.36 -5.48 -34.86
CA GLU A 584 4.44 -4.91 -35.85
C GLU A 584 2.98 -5.11 -35.44
N ILE A 585 2.14 -4.13 -35.78
CA ILE A 585 0.73 -4.06 -35.36
C ILE A 585 -0.26 -4.41 -36.49
N SER A 586 0.25 -4.82 -37.65
CA SER A 586 -0.55 -5.18 -38.83
C SER A 586 -0.10 -6.52 -39.38
N ASP A 587 -1.04 -7.31 -39.89
CA ASP A 587 -0.75 -8.49 -40.68
C ASP A 587 -0.27 -8.13 -42.09
N LYS A 588 0.45 -9.05 -42.73
CA LYS A 588 1.08 -8.85 -44.04
C LYS A 588 0.85 -10.05 -44.95
N THR A 589 0.99 -9.82 -46.25
CA THR A 589 0.98 -10.89 -47.26
C THR A 589 2.31 -11.63 -47.34
N GLU A 590 3.40 -11.01 -46.89
CA GLU A 590 4.74 -11.60 -46.84
C GLU A 590 5.53 -11.21 -45.57
N TYR A 591 6.25 -12.19 -45.01
CA TYR A 591 7.04 -12.09 -43.79
C TYR A 591 8.52 -12.37 -44.11
N THR A 592 9.16 -11.39 -44.73
CA THR A 592 10.58 -11.44 -45.12
C THR A 592 11.33 -10.29 -44.46
N ARG A 593 12.67 -10.36 -44.41
CA ARG A 593 13.47 -9.24 -43.91
C ARG A 593 13.18 -7.92 -44.64
N LYS A 594 12.88 -7.97 -45.94
CA LYS A 594 12.56 -6.77 -46.73
C LYS A 594 11.22 -6.15 -46.34
N SER A 595 10.25 -6.97 -45.93
CA SER A 595 8.93 -6.49 -45.52
C SER A 595 8.85 -6.16 -44.02
N TYR A 596 9.91 -6.37 -43.25
CA TYR A 596 9.97 -6.10 -41.81
C TYR A 596 10.31 -4.63 -41.53
N THR A 597 9.38 -3.92 -40.89
CA THR A 597 9.44 -2.46 -40.69
C THR A 597 9.80 -2.06 -39.27
N ALA A 598 9.68 -2.98 -38.30
CA ALA A 598 10.01 -2.75 -36.89
C ALA A 598 11.52 -2.94 -36.56
N GLY A 599 12.40 -2.64 -37.52
CA GLY A 599 13.84 -2.53 -37.28
C GLY A 599 14.75 -3.45 -38.07
N TYR A 600 14.58 -3.48 -39.39
CA TYR A 600 15.58 -4.00 -40.33
C TYR A 600 15.97 -2.92 -41.33
N ASP A 601 17.25 -2.57 -41.38
CA ASP A 601 17.81 -1.66 -42.36
C ASP A 601 18.16 -2.45 -43.62
N THR A 602 17.38 -2.22 -44.68
CA THR A 602 17.55 -2.91 -45.97
C THR A 602 18.79 -2.44 -46.74
N MET A 603 19.35 -1.26 -46.43
CA MET A 603 20.57 -0.74 -47.04
C MET A 603 21.81 -1.37 -46.41
N ASN A 604 21.82 -1.52 -45.08
CA ASN A 604 22.97 -2.04 -44.32
C ASN A 604 22.88 -3.55 -44.02
N GLY A 605 21.75 -4.19 -44.31
CA GLY A 605 21.53 -5.63 -44.08
C GLY A 605 21.53 -6.04 -42.61
N ALA A 606 21.22 -5.11 -41.71
CA ALA A 606 21.32 -5.27 -40.27
C ALA A 606 20.01 -4.91 -39.57
N PHE A 607 19.71 -5.61 -38.48
CA PHE A 607 18.63 -5.24 -37.59
C PHE A 607 19.04 -3.98 -36.79
N THR A 608 18.15 -2.99 -36.72
CA THR A 608 18.38 -1.70 -36.04
C THR A 608 17.64 -1.63 -34.71
N ASP A 609 18.11 -0.76 -33.80
CA ASP A 609 17.51 -0.51 -32.48
C ASP A 609 16.26 0.40 -32.53
N SER A 610 15.55 0.41 -33.66
CA SER A 610 14.34 1.24 -33.84
C SER A 610 13.17 0.83 -32.94
N VAL A 611 13.22 -0.39 -32.38
CA VAL A 611 12.47 -0.78 -31.18
C VAL A 611 13.45 -0.79 -30.01
N SER A 612 13.61 0.35 -29.35
CA SER A 612 14.62 0.61 -28.30
C SER A 612 14.34 -0.07 -26.95
N VAL A 613 13.47 -1.08 -26.93
CA VAL A 613 13.03 -1.78 -25.72
C VAL A 613 13.21 -3.29 -25.86
N SER A 614 13.74 -3.94 -24.82
CA SER A 614 13.87 -5.41 -24.77
C SER A 614 12.54 -6.12 -24.57
N HIS A 615 11.52 -5.39 -24.11
CA HIS A 615 10.15 -5.82 -23.85
C HIS A 615 9.18 -4.86 -24.51
N ILE A 616 8.19 -5.37 -25.25
CA ILE A 616 7.20 -4.52 -25.95
C ILE A 616 5.82 -4.51 -25.30
N ALA A 617 5.57 -5.31 -24.27
CA ALA A 617 4.25 -5.46 -23.64
C ALA A 617 3.65 -4.10 -23.24
N GLY A 618 2.42 -3.83 -23.68
CA GLY A 618 1.69 -2.61 -23.40
C GLY A 618 2.20 -1.35 -24.12
N SER A 619 3.22 -1.46 -24.97
CA SER A 619 3.76 -0.35 -25.75
C SER A 619 3.01 -0.12 -27.07
N LYS A 620 3.37 0.94 -27.81
CA LYS A 620 2.87 1.19 -29.17
C LYS A 620 3.28 0.13 -30.20
N PHE A 621 4.21 -0.76 -29.85
CA PHE A 621 4.68 -1.86 -30.69
C PHE A 621 4.00 -3.20 -30.33
N ASP A 622 3.16 -3.22 -29.30
CA ASP A 622 2.39 -4.39 -28.89
C ASP A 622 1.05 -4.42 -29.64
N ALA A 623 0.92 -5.38 -30.56
CA ALA A 623 -0.29 -5.54 -31.35
C ALA A 623 -1.53 -5.82 -30.48
N ALA A 624 -1.41 -6.51 -29.35
CA ALA A 624 -2.54 -6.73 -28.44
C ALA A 624 -2.99 -5.41 -27.81
N ARG A 625 -2.05 -4.58 -27.34
CA ARG A 625 -2.36 -3.25 -26.81
C ARG A 625 -3.01 -2.36 -27.85
N VAL A 626 -2.43 -2.29 -29.04
CA VAL A 626 -2.88 -1.36 -30.09
C VAL A 626 -4.20 -1.79 -30.73
N LEU A 627 -4.39 -3.09 -30.98
CA LEU A 627 -5.60 -3.57 -31.66
C LEU A 627 -6.77 -3.81 -30.73
N TRP A 628 -6.52 -4.19 -29.47
CA TRP A 628 -7.58 -4.50 -28.50
C TRP A 628 -7.78 -3.45 -27.41
N GLY A 629 -6.84 -2.52 -27.20
CA GLY A 629 -7.00 -1.42 -26.24
C GLY A 629 -7.07 -1.88 -24.77
N GLY A 630 -7.48 -0.96 -23.88
CA GLY A 630 -7.54 -1.22 -22.44
C GLY A 630 -6.20 -1.69 -21.85
N THR A 631 -6.25 -2.68 -20.96
CA THR A 631 -5.05 -3.27 -20.33
C THR A 631 -4.51 -4.50 -21.08
N TRP A 632 -5.09 -4.87 -22.22
CA TRP A 632 -4.59 -5.98 -23.05
C TRP A 632 -3.15 -5.72 -23.51
N ARG A 633 -2.36 -6.78 -23.52
CA ARG A 633 -0.95 -6.79 -23.95
C ARG A 633 -0.52 -8.18 -24.39
N MET A 634 0.62 -8.26 -25.07
CA MET A 634 1.32 -9.51 -25.32
C MET A 634 1.78 -10.15 -24.00
N PRO A 635 1.80 -11.50 -23.92
CA PRO A 635 2.31 -12.19 -22.75
C PRO A 635 3.82 -12.08 -22.66
N THR A 636 4.35 -12.11 -21.44
CA THR A 636 5.78 -12.34 -21.22
C THR A 636 6.11 -13.83 -21.36
N ASP A 637 7.39 -14.16 -21.57
CA ASP A 637 7.80 -15.56 -21.57
C ASP A 637 7.70 -16.23 -20.18
N ASP A 638 7.79 -15.45 -19.10
CA ASP A 638 7.55 -15.93 -17.73
C ASP A 638 6.07 -16.34 -17.55
N GLU A 639 5.12 -15.55 -18.06
CA GLU A 639 3.68 -15.86 -18.04
C GLU A 639 3.33 -17.11 -18.86
N VAL A 640 4.04 -17.34 -19.98
CA VAL A 640 3.97 -18.61 -20.71
C VAL A 640 4.51 -19.76 -19.85
N GLY A 641 5.60 -19.53 -19.11
CA GLY A 641 6.14 -20.47 -18.13
C GLY A 641 5.13 -20.80 -17.02
N GLU A 642 4.37 -19.82 -16.55
CA GLU A 642 3.31 -20.02 -15.57
C GLU A 642 2.19 -20.91 -16.10
N LEU A 643 1.73 -20.73 -17.35
CA LEU A 643 0.75 -21.64 -17.96
C LEU A 643 1.24 -23.08 -17.88
N LYS A 644 2.48 -23.32 -18.31
CA LYS A 644 3.09 -24.65 -18.31
C LYS A 644 3.16 -25.28 -16.91
N ASN A 645 3.54 -24.49 -15.90
CA ASN A 645 3.82 -24.98 -14.56
C ASN A 645 2.57 -25.08 -13.68
N ASN A 646 1.61 -24.17 -13.87
CA ASN A 646 0.49 -23.97 -12.95
C ASN A 646 -0.87 -24.39 -13.53
N CYS A 647 -0.99 -24.62 -14.83
CA CYS A 647 -2.20 -25.16 -15.46
C CYS A 647 -2.05 -26.64 -15.84
N THR A 648 -3.17 -27.30 -16.13
CA THR A 648 -3.17 -28.61 -16.79
C THR A 648 -3.17 -28.40 -18.29
N LEU A 649 -2.21 -29.01 -18.99
CA LEU A 649 -2.06 -28.93 -20.45
C LEU A 649 -2.42 -30.28 -21.07
N GLU A 650 -3.46 -30.31 -21.91
CA GLU A 650 -3.89 -31.50 -22.63
C GLU A 650 -3.87 -31.22 -24.14
N TRP A 651 -3.11 -32.03 -24.90
CA TRP A 651 -3.17 -31.97 -26.36
C TRP A 651 -4.45 -32.64 -26.84
N THR A 652 -5.31 -31.87 -27.50
CA THR A 652 -6.65 -32.31 -27.91
C THR A 652 -7.07 -31.62 -29.22
N PHE A 653 -8.31 -31.87 -29.65
CA PHE A 653 -8.91 -31.25 -30.82
C PHE A 653 -10.12 -30.41 -30.40
N GLN A 654 -10.14 -29.14 -30.81
CA GLN A 654 -11.30 -28.28 -30.69
C GLN A 654 -11.76 -27.88 -32.08
N ASP A 655 -13.02 -28.19 -32.42
CA ASP A 655 -13.59 -27.99 -33.76
C ASP A 655 -12.76 -28.63 -34.90
N GLY A 656 -12.13 -29.77 -34.62
CA GLY A 656 -11.26 -30.48 -35.57
C GLY A 656 -9.85 -29.90 -35.70
N VAL A 657 -9.53 -28.78 -35.04
CA VAL A 657 -8.19 -28.19 -35.01
C VAL A 657 -7.41 -28.74 -33.82
N PRO A 658 -6.20 -29.28 -34.01
CA PRO A 658 -5.37 -29.76 -32.90
C PRO A 658 -4.74 -28.60 -32.14
N GLY A 659 -4.52 -28.78 -30.83
CA GLY A 659 -3.91 -27.77 -29.97
C GLY A 659 -3.91 -28.15 -28.50
N TYR A 660 -3.51 -27.23 -27.63
CA TYR A 660 -3.57 -27.45 -26.18
C TYR A 660 -4.83 -26.85 -25.58
N LEU A 661 -5.61 -27.68 -24.90
CA LEU A 661 -6.57 -27.24 -23.89
C LEU A 661 -5.81 -26.98 -22.59
N ILE A 662 -5.87 -25.75 -22.11
CA ILE A 662 -5.17 -25.29 -20.91
C ILE A 662 -6.21 -24.97 -19.85
N THR A 663 -6.19 -25.71 -18.75
CA THR A 663 -7.22 -25.66 -17.71
C THR A 663 -6.64 -25.25 -16.36
N ASN A 664 -7.33 -24.37 -15.65
CA ASN A 664 -7.00 -24.02 -14.27
C ASN A 664 -7.13 -25.25 -13.35
N LYS A 665 -6.04 -25.60 -12.64
CA LYS A 665 -5.99 -26.77 -11.74
C LYS A 665 -6.99 -26.70 -10.58
N LYS A 666 -7.35 -25.49 -10.12
CA LYS A 666 -8.25 -25.26 -8.98
C LYS A 666 -9.69 -25.02 -9.41
N ASN A 667 -9.92 -24.46 -10.60
CA ASN A 667 -11.24 -24.21 -11.15
C ASN A 667 -11.34 -24.70 -12.60
N VAL A 668 -11.69 -25.97 -12.78
CA VAL A 668 -11.73 -26.64 -14.08
C VAL A 668 -12.69 -26.02 -15.10
N LYS A 669 -13.62 -25.15 -14.66
CA LYS A 669 -14.51 -24.40 -15.58
C LYS A 669 -13.76 -23.33 -16.36
N ASN A 670 -12.63 -22.82 -15.84
CA ASN A 670 -11.82 -21.83 -16.51
C ASN A 670 -10.74 -22.52 -17.35
N HIS A 671 -10.88 -22.43 -18.67
CA HIS A 671 -9.95 -23.01 -19.63
C HIS A 671 -9.85 -22.13 -20.89
N ILE A 672 -8.72 -22.24 -21.60
CA ILE A 672 -8.53 -21.69 -22.94
C ILE A 672 -8.02 -22.78 -23.88
N PHE A 673 -8.13 -22.55 -25.19
CA PHE A 673 -7.55 -23.40 -26.21
C PHE A 673 -6.54 -22.63 -27.06
N LEU A 674 -5.32 -23.17 -27.18
CA LEU A 674 -4.27 -22.66 -28.06
C LEU A 674 -4.12 -23.59 -29.28
N PRO A 675 -4.64 -23.19 -30.46
CA PRO A 675 -4.55 -24.02 -31.67
C PRO A 675 -3.12 -24.16 -32.18
N ALA A 676 -2.81 -25.29 -32.80
CA ALA A 676 -1.59 -25.52 -33.56
C ALA A 676 -1.66 -24.83 -34.94
N GLY A 677 -1.76 -23.50 -34.93
CA GLY A 677 -1.97 -22.70 -36.14
C GLY A 677 -0.73 -22.53 -37.03
N GLY A 678 0.46 -22.94 -36.59
CA GLY A 678 1.72 -22.75 -37.31
C GLY A 678 2.35 -21.37 -37.12
N TYR A 679 3.16 -20.97 -38.09
CA TYR A 679 3.79 -19.64 -38.23
C TYR A 679 4.08 -19.36 -39.71
N ASN A 680 4.14 -18.10 -40.11
CA ASN A 680 4.46 -17.69 -41.47
C ASN A 680 5.93 -17.31 -41.60
N ASN A 681 6.67 -18.00 -42.47
CA ASN A 681 8.12 -17.79 -42.68
C ASN A 681 8.45 -17.18 -44.05
N GLY A 682 7.50 -16.48 -44.66
CA GLY A 682 7.62 -15.87 -45.97
C GLY A 682 6.26 -15.59 -46.55
N THR A 683 5.84 -16.39 -47.54
CA THR A 683 4.53 -16.28 -48.20
C THR A 683 3.57 -17.43 -47.85
N SER A 684 3.99 -18.36 -46.99
CA SER A 684 3.22 -19.54 -46.60
C SER A 684 3.29 -19.79 -45.10
N VAL A 685 2.19 -20.29 -44.53
CA VAL A 685 2.15 -20.77 -43.14
C VAL A 685 2.72 -22.19 -43.09
N ALA A 686 3.70 -22.40 -42.22
CA ALA A 686 4.34 -23.68 -41.97
C ALA A 686 3.81 -24.31 -40.68
N GLY A 687 3.66 -25.64 -40.68
CA GLY A 687 3.36 -26.43 -39.48
C GLY A 687 1.92 -26.34 -38.97
N THR A 688 0.99 -25.80 -39.76
CA THR A 688 -0.45 -25.85 -39.45
C THR A 688 -0.88 -27.29 -39.13
N ASP A 689 -1.74 -27.43 -38.13
CA ASP A 689 -2.27 -28.70 -37.60
C ASP A 689 -1.25 -29.62 -36.91
N SER A 690 0.01 -29.20 -36.77
CA SER A 690 1.05 -30.01 -36.10
C SER A 690 1.82 -29.23 -35.04
N PHE A 691 1.94 -27.92 -35.18
CA PHE A 691 2.56 -27.06 -34.18
C PHE A 691 2.07 -25.60 -34.27
N GLY A 692 2.35 -24.78 -33.26
CA GLY A 692 2.02 -23.35 -33.26
C GLY A 692 3.13 -22.47 -32.66
N LYS A 693 3.26 -21.24 -33.17
CA LYS A 693 4.10 -20.19 -32.57
C LYS A 693 3.25 -19.03 -32.10
N TYR A 694 3.55 -18.57 -30.90
CA TYR A 694 2.91 -17.41 -30.29
C TYR A 694 3.97 -16.45 -29.79
N TRP A 695 3.90 -15.19 -30.20
CA TRP A 695 4.86 -14.20 -29.75
C TRP A 695 4.72 -13.92 -28.25
N THR A 696 5.87 -13.77 -27.60
CA THR A 696 5.98 -13.12 -26.29
C THR A 696 6.57 -11.72 -26.48
N ASP A 697 6.55 -10.92 -25.43
CA ASP A 697 6.93 -9.53 -25.49
C ASP A 697 8.45 -9.26 -25.57
N ARG A 698 9.31 -10.29 -25.41
CA ARG A 698 10.75 -10.09 -25.18
C ARG A 698 11.63 -10.46 -26.37
N ILE A 699 12.64 -9.62 -26.67
CA ILE A 699 13.73 -9.95 -27.60
C ILE A 699 14.60 -11.08 -27.04
N PHE A 700 15.05 -11.99 -27.90
CA PHE A 700 15.99 -13.03 -27.51
C PHE A 700 17.43 -12.50 -27.57
N THR A 701 18.04 -12.29 -26.40
CA THR A 701 19.42 -11.75 -26.29
C THR A 701 20.43 -12.79 -25.79
N TYR A 702 19.97 -13.97 -25.37
CA TYR A 702 20.83 -15.02 -24.86
C TYR A 702 21.59 -15.71 -26.01
N LYS A 703 22.89 -15.40 -26.16
CA LYS A 703 23.77 -15.87 -27.26
C LYS A 703 23.42 -15.35 -28.67
N ASP A 704 22.48 -14.41 -28.80
CA ASP A 704 22.17 -13.70 -30.04
C ASP A 704 22.51 -12.21 -29.88
N THR A 705 23.74 -11.84 -30.23
CA THR A 705 24.19 -10.43 -30.23
C THR A 705 23.64 -9.63 -31.41
N SER A 706 23.02 -10.28 -32.40
CA SER A 706 22.46 -9.64 -33.59
C SER A 706 21.04 -9.11 -33.38
N LYS A 707 20.40 -9.44 -32.24
CA LYS A 707 18.99 -9.13 -31.94
C LYS A 707 18.06 -9.56 -33.08
N SER A 708 18.40 -10.61 -33.82
CA SER A 708 17.64 -11.03 -35.00
C SER A 708 16.37 -11.82 -34.64
N THR A 709 16.28 -12.30 -33.40
CA THR A 709 15.21 -13.17 -32.93
C THR A 709 14.48 -12.63 -31.68
N ALA A 710 13.23 -13.05 -31.48
CA ALA A 710 12.43 -12.78 -30.28
C ALA A 710 11.90 -14.08 -29.66
N TYR A 711 11.55 -14.03 -28.38
CA TYR A 711 10.97 -15.16 -27.67
C TYR A 711 9.54 -15.44 -28.16
N ALA A 712 9.25 -16.71 -28.42
CA ALA A 712 7.95 -17.22 -28.80
C ALA A 712 7.67 -18.55 -28.09
N LEU A 713 6.44 -18.71 -27.60
CA LEU A 713 5.90 -20.01 -27.22
C LEU A 713 5.82 -20.90 -28.46
N SER A 714 6.41 -22.08 -28.35
CA SER A 714 6.23 -23.20 -29.28
C SER A 714 5.36 -24.26 -28.64
N LEU A 715 4.35 -24.70 -29.38
CA LEU A 715 3.53 -25.83 -28.98
C LEU A 715 3.46 -26.88 -30.09
N ALA A 716 3.54 -28.14 -29.69
CA ALA A 716 3.36 -29.35 -30.49
C ALA A 716 2.86 -30.46 -29.56
N SER A 717 2.34 -31.57 -30.09
CA SER A 717 1.97 -32.73 -29.28
C SER A 717 3.14 -33.28 -28.45
N SER A 718 4.37 -33.09 -28.93
CA SER A 718 5.61 -33.49 -28.26
C SER A 718 6.17 -32.47 -27.27
N GLY A 719 5.60 -31.25 -27.17
CA GLY A 719 6.14 -30.26 -26.24
C GLY A 719 5.44 -28.90 -26.20
N PHE A 720 5.59 -28.24 -25.05
CA PHE A 720 5.16 -26.87 -24.77
C PHE A 720 6.32 -26.12 -24.13
N TYR A 721 6.94 -25.18 -24.84
CA TYR A 721 8.16 -24.50 -24.39
C TYR A 721 8.37 -23.16 -25.09
N VAL A 722 9.08 -22.27 -24.42
CA VAL A 722 9.55 -21.00 -25.01
C VAL A 722 10.83 -21.24 -25.81
N SER A 723 10.91 -20.63 -26.99
CA SER A 723 12.06 -20.69 -27.91
C SER A 723 12.26 -19.32 -28.57
N SER A 724 13.33 -19.14 -29.35
CA SER A 724 13.48 -17.95 -30.20
C SER A 724 13.02 -18.20 -31.64
N MET A 725 12.58 -17.14 -32.33
CA MET A 725 12.22 -17.15 -33.75
C MET A 725 12.62 -15.81 -34.41
N PRO A 726 13.01 -15.79 -35.71
CA PRO A 726 13.29 -14.55 -36.43
C PRO A 726 12.13 -13.55 -36.36
N ARG A 727 12.44 -12.29 -36.05
CA ARG A 727 11.42 -11.25 -35.79
C ARG A 727 10.58 -10.92 -37.02
N GLU A 728 11.14 -11.12 -38.22
CA GLU A 728 10.46 -10.90 -39.48
C GLU A 728 9.36 -11.92 -39.79
N TYR A 729 9.36 -13.08 -39.12
CA TYR A 729 8.36 -14.13 -39.32
C TYR A 729 7.03 -13.78 -38.65
N GLY A 730 5.94 -14.25 -39.23
CA GLY A 730 4.60 -14.08 -38.69
C GLY A 730 4.27 -15.14 -37.64
N ALA A 731 3.98 -14.75 -36.41
CA ALA A 731 3.41 -15.65 -35.40
C ALA A 731 2.08 -15.13 -34.86
N LEU A 732 1.36 -16.02 -34.18
CA LEU A 732 0.10 -15.71 -33.53
C LEU A 732 0.35 -14.89 -32.26
N ILE A 733 -0.67 -14.18 -31.79
CA ILE A 733 -0.64 -13.49 -30.51
C ILE A 733 -1.87 -13.89 -29.72
N ARG A 734 -1.65 -14.41 -28.51
CA ARG A 734 -2.69 -14.68 -27.51
C ARG A 734 -2.60 -13.62 -26.42
N PRO A 735 -3.43 -12.58 -26.44
CA PRO A 735 -3.34 -11.48 -25.49
C PRO A 735 -3.58 -11.89 -24.04
N VAL A 736 -3.01 -11.12 -23.12
CA VAL A 736 -3.24 -11.22 -21.68
C VAL A 736 -3.58 -9.84 -21.10
N MET A 737 -4.21 -9.81 -19.94
CA MET A 737 -4.47 -8.60 -19.17
C MET A 737 -4.34 -8.87 -17.67
N ASN A 738 -4.01 -7.83 -16.90
CA ASN A 738 -3.94 -7.93 -15.44
C ASN A 738 -5.37 -7.98 -14.85
N TYR A 739 -5.52 -8.60 -13.66
CA TYR A 739 -6.78 -8.72 -12.92
C TYR A 739 -7.43 -7.39 -12.57
#